data_AF-R9MTK9-F1
#
_entry.id   AF-R9MTK9-F1
#
_cell.length_a   1.000
_cell.length_b   1.000
_cell.length_c   1.000
_cell.angle_alpha   90.00
_cell.angle_beta   90.00
_cell.angle_gamma   90.00
#
_symmetry.space_group_name_H-M   'P 1'
#
loop_
_entity.id
_entity.type
_entity.pdbx_description
1 polymer ?
#
loop_
_entity_poly.entity_id
_entity_poly.type
_entity_poly.pdbx_seq_one_letter_code
_entity_poly.pdbx_strand_id
1 'polypeptide(L)'
;MTYPFQYFYLEKSGNDTITMPIPSGVSFDSGGEFTIDAWIKIPDVTTNKCILSQENVFSFFVCDGKLQFCMNGYSKVAENPEKLNPDEWYYVAVTCYHNVFSLFVDAVEPVDTVLSGTYKGSSAPLLLGKDFFGEIRQIHVYSYSLTFDEVKQMHYQMELTEAMSACYDFTCFPAKEQKTKKTIDVGVNSSILFSAPSAVYTPGDFLAMEKKGSIEVNPGGALDAACTVQQWFFFKPEQEGNLYTLFSNTDTFYTSGMEISLFRKDNAYYLKTVFANFQEESNVVISKEAVLEHQWVNAAVTFENGVLSIYLNGTLSARKTDLKKAKQPLVHKVTQIGAGFSSGGNGSDWFSGCISRTDVWNKALSVSEIKKYMMEEPLPQDSLCASWSMFMRTVVNSCDFSPLMRVNELHIADQVEEAVAMCGENHQPLLRECLPEPLSQEELQQCREKFLSQIHCMDCENIESILAQPIVGSYRKEEMVYFIVHQKECSYTVSSISADRLGDELDEWRIEVILNIISSLLDLLLSIHIAYNPRIAVFILDSILSLAAVRAAFAVVKDNDKSSAVSFIFNLIKILFSENRIITLIKLAVQISFWGLLTMIAKLTAKMVNPWVYLAVWGANLSAVILVLFLRKPRPNPKISIESIAFHHGIPGYIDAIDIRKNDSQQWLWPEWYAGIPVASPAVYRISSFAAAGSRPAVVVKLAGTRDLNGTFSVRGVMLTSGSNLLGSTATVQAAFVNGNLVGEMLMFELPNHRMNQSGIQKEQIQWRWEYFDPASGTWLTMRTTSHTIYTILGSVHLPWRSSDDPALKFSRPWTDVLDMLIPYVRGLLTQGAVMDAIVDMIYNHLGFVYRGNASWAPFIDRATPSQMFFIHDFMTRPAGSTVNCQDCATLTVVFANILGCDMRVQAIAPNTGGAYRTGRVLLIGEGAWRYPNSEHSGPGFFDYHFVAVPNIPGPVANKTTYVYDACLKFNDSIDPWEANPTNPQLACGVVFSQYPDFPATPLQTPIIGNSYREHTCANTQDGIENCVLKNRYVVSLWYQENV
;
A
#
# COMPACT_ATOMS: atom_id res chain seq x y z
N MET A 1 -29.36 -1.48 21.53
CA MET A 1 -28.01 -2.02 21.24
C MET A 1 -27.95 -2.39 19.77
N THR A 2 -26.96 -1.92 19.02
CA THR A 2 -26.60 -2.52 17.72
C THR A 2 -25.31 -3.29 17.96
N TYR A 3 -25.39 -4.61 17.86
CA TYR A 3 -24.21 -5.48 17.88
C TYR A 3 -23.34 -5.07 16.68
N PRO A 4 -22.03 -4.81 16.85
CA PRO A 4 -21.19 -4.19 15.81
C PRO A 4 -20.86 -5.11 14.62
N PHE A 5 -21.57 -6.23 14.48
CA PHE A 5 -21.24 -7.32 13.57
C PHE A 5 -22.49 -7.84 12.89
N GLN A 6 -22.32 -8.62 11.82
CA GLN A 6 -23.44 -9.34 11.22
C GLN A 6 -23.92 -10.43 12.18
N TYR A 7 -25.17 -10.40 12.62
CA TYR A 7 -25.71 -11.35 13.60
C TYR A 7 -27.04 -11.93 13.18
N PHE A 8 -27.28 -13.18 13.57
CA PHE A 8 -28.59 -13.79 13.50
C PHE A 8 -29.31 -13.71 14.84
N TYR A 9 -30.63 -13.71 14.76
CA TYR A 9 -31.53 -13.83 15.90
C TYR A 9 -32.84 -14.51 15.48
N LEU A 10 -33.54 -15.11 16.43
CA LEU A 10 -34.93 -15.51 16.29
C LEU A 10 -35.82 -14.28 16.47
N GLU A 11 -36.59 -13.93 15.46
CA GLU A 11 -37.77 -13.07 15.62
C GLU A 11 -38.99 -13.94 15.87
N LYS A 12 -39.69 -13.68 16.98
CA LYS A 12 -40.96 -14.32 17.30
C LYS A 12 -42.11 -13.35 17.05
N SER A 13 -43.03 -13.73 16.16
CA SER A 13 -44.14 -12.87 15.72
C SER A 13 -45.54 -13.45 15.97
N GLY A 14 -45.66 -14.60 16.66
CA GLY A 14 -46.93 -15.25 16.97
C GLY A 14 -46.99 -15.93 18.35
N ASN A 15 -48.20 -16.33 18.76
CA ASN A 15 -48.51 -16.90 20.08
C ASN A 15 -48.13 -18.39 20.25
N ASP A 16 -47.58 -19.03 19.22
CA ASP A 16 -47.11 -20.42 19.30
C ASP A 16 -45.91 -20.55 20.24
N THR A 17 -45.59 -21.76 20.69
CA THR A 17 -44.45 -22.01 21.58
C THR A 17 -43.39 -22.86 20.86
N ILE A 18 -42.12 -22.50 21.05
CA ILE A 18 -41.00 -23.29 20.55
C ILE A 18 -40.59 -24.29 21.64
N THR A 19 -40.61 -25.58 21.30
CA THR A 19 -40.28 -26.66 22.23
C THR A 19 -38.79 -26.97 22.18
N MET A 20 -38.10 -26.78 23.29
CA MET A 20 -36.66 -26.98 23.41
C MET A 20 -36.34 -28.27 24.20
N PRO A 21 -35.35 -29.07 23.77
CA PRO A 21 -34.91 -30.26 24.52
C PRO A 21 -34.54 -29.93 25.96
N ILE A 22 -34.76 -30.86 26.89
CA ILE A 22 -34.43 -30.64 28.32
C ILE A 22 -32.90 -30.67 28.50
N PRO A 23 -32.31 -29.69 29.22
CA PRO A 23 -30.88 -29.68 29.50
C PRO A 23 -30.51 -30.86 30.42
N SER A 24 -29.41 -31.55 30.12
CA SER A 24 -28.95 -32.69 30.93
C SER A 24 -28.26 -32.22 32.21
N GLY A 25 -28.58 -32.84 33.35
CA GLY A 25 -27.86 -32.62 34.61
C GLY A 25 -28.28 -31.38 35.41
N VAL A 26 -29.32 -30.65 34.98
CA VAL A 26 -29.86 -29.48 35.69
C VAL A 26 -30.99 -29.91 36.63
N SER A 27 -31.00 -29.38 37.85
CA SER A 27 -32.09 -29.57 38.81
C SER A 27 -32.80 -28.26 39.10
N PHE A 28 -34.07 -28.17 38.71
CA PHE A 28 -34.97 -27.07 39.08
C PHE A 28 -35.80 -27.39 40.35
N ASP A 29 -35.39 -28.38 41.14
CA ASP A 29 -36.00 -28.72 42.43
C ASP A 29 -35.54 -27.76 43.54
N SER A 30 -36.29 -27.69 44.64
CA SER A 30 -35.84 -26.95 45.83
C SER A 30 -34.52 -27.47 46.37
N GLY A 31 -33.60 -26.54 46.64
CA GLY A 31 -32.23 -26.84 47.04
C GLY A 31 -31.30 -27.21 45.87
N GLY A 32 -31.81 -27.26 44.63
CA GLY A 32 -30.99 -27.36 43.43
C GLY A 32 -30.25 -26.05 43.14
N GLU A 33 -29.30 -26.14 42.20
CA GLU A 33 -28.55 -25.01 41.69
C GLU A 33 -28.67 -24.95 40.18
N PHE A 34 -28.83 -23.74 39.64
CA PHE A 34 -28.87 -23.53 38.19
C PHE A 34 -28.64 -22.05 37.82
N THR A 35 -28.33 -21.85 36.55
CA THR A 35 -28.35 -20.52 35.92
C THR A 35 -29.04 -20.62 34.57
N ILE A 36 -29.86 -19.62 34.24
CA ILE A 36 -30.41 -19.43 32.89
C ILE A 36 -30.07 -18.01 32.45
N ASP A 37 -29.41 -17.85 31.31
CA ASP A 37 -29.22 -16.53 30.69
C ASP A 37 -29.66 -16.51 29.23
N ALA A 38 -29.97 -15.30 28.77
CA ALA A 38 -30.38 -15.04 27.40
C ALA A 38 -30.11 -13.60 26.98
N TRP A 39 -29.91 -13.42 25.68
CA TRP A 39 -30.03 -12.12 25.02
C TRP A 39 -31.43 -11.97 24.44
N ILE A 40 -32.14 -10.92 24.84
CA ILE A 40 -33.53 -10.64 24.43
C ILE A 40 -33.71 -9.19 24.00
N LYS A 41 -34.56 -8.93 23.01
CA LYS A 41 -35.08 -7.58 22.70
C LYS A 41 -36.59 -7.63 22.58
N ILE A 42 -37.25 -6.67 23.22
CA ILE A 42 -38.71 -6.68 23.38
C ILE A 42 -39.28 -5.37 22.82
N PRO A 43 -40.03 -5.43 21.69
CA PRO A 43 -40.64 -4.25 21.09
C PRO A 43 -41.73 -3.61 21.97
N ASP A 44 -42.52 -4.42 22.68
CA ASP A 44 -43.53 -3.95 23.61
C ASP A 44 -43.35 -4.57 25.00
N VAL A 45 -42.88 -3.76 25.94
CA VAL A 45 -42.67 -4.13 27.35
C VAL A 45 -43.91 -3.89 28.22
N THR A 46 -44.98 -3.29 27.67
CA THR A 46 -46.15 -2.88 28.45
C THR A 46 -47.18 -3.98 28.66
N THR A 47 -47.17 -5.00 27.81
CA THR A 47 -48.05 -6.17 27.90
C THR A 47 -47.31 -7.38 28.49
N ASN A 48 -48.05 -8.33 29.06
CA ASN A 48 -47.43 -9.52 29.64
C ASN A 48 -46.88 -10.44 28.55
N LYS A 49 -45.58 -10.75 28.60
CA LYS A 49 -44.88 -11.58 27.61
C LYS A 49 -44.06 -12.66 28.29
N CYS A 50 -44.36 -13.96 28.07
CA CYS A 50 -43.57 -15.04 28.64
C CYS A 50 -42.43 -15.44 27.70
N ILE A 51 -41.20 -15.11 28.10
CA ILE A 51 -39.98 -15.36 27.34
C ILE A 51 -39.65 -16.85 27.38
N LEU A 52 -39.56 -17.44 28.58
CA LEU A 52 -39.18 -18.83 28.77
C LEU A 52 -39.99 -19.44 29.91
N SER A 53 -40.42 -20.69 29.75
CA SER A 53 -41.12 -21.41 30.82
C SER A 53 -40.82 -22.89 30.78
N GLN A 54 -41.09 -23.55 31.90
CA GLN A 54 -41.19 -25.00 31.96
C GLN A 54 -42.48 -25.35 32.69
N GLU A 55 -43.29 -26.22 32.07
CA GLU A 55 -44.62 -26.54 32.56
C GLU A 55 -44.57 -27.07 34.00
N ASN A 56 -45.35 -26.45 34.89
CA ASN A 56 -45.41 -26.74 36.33
C ASN A 56 -44.09 -26.52 37.10
N VAL A 57 -43.11 -25.79 36.56
CA VAL A 57 -41.83 -25.50 37.24
C VAL A 57 -41.56 -24.01 37.38
N PHE A 58 -41.41 -23.27 36.28
CA PHE A 58 -41.08 -21.85 36.32
C PHE A 58 -41.64 -21.08 35.13
N SER A 59 -41.68 -19.76 35.25
CA SER A 59 -41.99 -18.83 34.15
C SER A 59 -41.15 -17.57 34.27
N PHE A 60 -40.51 -17.20 33.16
CA PHE A 60 -39.71 -15.99 33.00
C PHE A 60 -40.43 -15.07 32.02
N PHE A 61 -40.83 -13.88 32.47
CA PHE A 61 -41.73 -13.01 31.70
C PHE A 61 -41.49 -11.52 31.98
N VAL A 62 -42.03 -10.68 31.12
CA VAL A 62 -42.19 -9.24 31.37
C VAL A 62 -43.63 -8.95 31.77
N CYS A 63 -43.80 -8.14 32.82
CA CYS A 63 -45.08 -7.65 33.32
C CYS A 63 -44.90 -6.22 33.83
N ASP A 64 -45.82 -5.30 33.48
CA ASP A 64 -45.77 -3.87 33.86
C ASP A 64 -44.44 -3.16 33.50
N GLY A 65 -43.78 -3.57 32.40
CA GLY A 65 -42.49 -3.03 31.98
C GLY A 65 -41.29 -3.63 32.71
N LYS A 66 -41.47 -4.59 33.61
CA LYS A 66 -40.40 -5.19 34.42
C LYS A 66 -40.22 -6.67 34.11
N LEU A 67 -38.97 -7.11 34.17
CA LEU A 67 -38.62 -8.51 34.04
C LEU A 67 -38.86 -9.24 35.38
N GLN A 68 -39.55 -10.38 35.34
CA GLN A 68 -39.92 -11.16 36.52
C GLN A 68 -39.69 -12.66 36.29
N PHE A 69 -39.17 -13.33 37.32
CA PHE A 69 -39.04 -14.78 37.38
C PHE A 69 -39.95 -15.36 38.47
N CYS A 70 -40.69 -16.41 38.14
CA CYS A 70 -41.61 -17.10 39.05
C CYS A 70 -41.31 -18.59 39.08
N MET A 71 -41.44 -19.20 40.27
CA MET A 71 -41.51 -20.65 40.44
C MET A 71 -42.97 -21.08 40.59
N ASN A 72 -43.29 -22.33 40.24
CA ASN A 72 -44.64 -22.84 40.34
C ASN A 72 -45.18 -22.72 41.78
N GLY A 73 -46.37 -22.12 41.93
CA GLY A 73 -46.95 -21.81 43.24
C GLY A 73 -46.45 -20.52 43.91
N TYR A 74 -45.47 -19.82 43.31
CA TYR A 74 -44.85 -18.62 43.88
C TYR A 74 -44.75 -17.49 42.84
N SER A 75 -45.51 -16.41 43.05
CA SER A 75 -45.45 -15.22 42.22
C SER A 75 -44.29 -14.29 42.61
N LYS A 76 -43.57 -13.75 41.62
CA LYS A 76 -42.50 -12.75 41.75
C LYS A 76 -41.34 -13.19 42.65
N VAL A 77 -40.72 -14.32 42.30
CA VAL A 77 -39.54 -14.84 43.01
C VAL A 77 -38.33 -13.93 42.81
N ALA A 78 -38.18 -13.34 41.63
CA ALA A 78 -37.22 -12.26 41.38
C ALA A 78 -37.81 -11.24 40.40
N GLU A 79 -37.50 -9.95 40.59
CA GLU A 79 -37.97 -8.84 39.75
C GLU A 79 -36.85 -7.80 39.57
N ASN A 80 -36.69 -7.29 38.35
CA ASN A 80 -35.83 -6.14 38.09
C ASN A 80 -36.49 -4.86 38.66
N PRO A 81 -35.78 -4.05 39.49
CA PRO A 81 -36.35 -2.83 40.06
C PRO A 81 -36.82 -1.82 39.00
N GLU A 82 -36.11 -1.71 37.88
CA GLU A 82 -36.34 -0.69 36.85
C GLU A 82 -37.21 -1.20 35.70
N LYS A 83 -37.87 -0.28 35.00
CA LYS A 83 -38.58 -0.62 33.76
C LYS A 83 -37.60 -0.76 32.60
N LEU A 84 -37.83 -1.76 31.76
CA LEU A 84 -37.11 -1.93 30.50
C LEU A 84 -37.59 -0.88 29.49
N ASN A 85 -36.70 -0.45 28.59
CA ASN A 85 -37.08 0.31 27.43
C ASN A 85 -37.51 -0.63 26.30
N PRO A 86 -38.51 -0.26 25.48
CA PRO A 86 -38.85 -1.00 24.28
C PRO A 86 -37.71 -0.94 23.25
N ASP A 87 -37.64 -1.96 22.40
CA ASP A 87 -36.69 -2.06 21.26
C ASP A 87 -35.19 -2.00 21.63
N GLU A 88 -34.86 -2.31 22.88
CA GLU A 88 -33.49 -2.50 23.34
C GLU A 88 -33.19 -3.97 23.57
N TRP A 89 -32.00 -4.41 23.14
CA TRP A 89 -31.46 -5.68 23.62
C TRP A 89 -31.10 -5.55 25.10
N TYR A 90 -31.31 -6.61 25.85
CA TYR A 90 -30.89 -6.81 27.22
C TYR A 90 -30.24 -8.18 27.35
N TYR A 91 -29.16 -8.24 28.12
CA TYR A 91 -28.67 -9.51 28.63
C TYR A 91 -29.36 -9.78 29.96
N VAL A 92 -30.03 -10.91 30.06
CA VAL A 92 -30.78 -11.29 31.26
C VAL A 92 -30.25 -12.60 31.80
N ALA A 93 -30.09 -12.71 33.11
CA ALA A 93 -29.71 -13.95 33.76
C ALA A 93 -30.49 -14.14 35.05
N VAL A 94 -30.90 -15.37 35.35
CA VAL A 94 -31.41 -15.77 36.66
C VAL A 94 -30.53 -16.88 37.20
N THR A 95 -30.05 -16.70 38.42
CA THR A 95 -29.27 -17.71 39.14
C THR A 95 -30.06 -18.22 40.33
N CYS A 96 -29.85 -19.48 40.69
CA CYS A 96 -30.37 -20.07 41.91
C CYS A 96 -29.27 -20.85 42.63
N TYR A 97 -28.98 -20.46 43.88
CA TYR A 97 -28.11 -21.21 44.79
C TYR A 97 -28.87 -21.55 46.07
N HIS A 98 -29.21 -22.82 46.28
CA HIS A 98 -29.90 -23.27 47.50
C HIS A 98 -31.17 -22.43 47.87
N ASN A 99 -32.05 -22.19 46.89
CA ASN A 99 -33.27 -21.35 47.01
C ASN A 99 -33.04 -19.83 47.17
N VAL A 100 -31.82 -19.36 46.98
CA VAL A 100 -31.52 -17.92 46.80
C VAL A 100 -31.54 -17.61 45.31
N PHE A 101 -32.46 -16.74 44.90
CA PHE A 101 -32.63 -16.33 43.50
C PHE A 101 -32.09 -14.92 43.27
N SER A 102 -31.34 -14.75 42.19
CA SER A 102 -30.79 -13.46 41.79
C SER A 102 -31.12 -13.21 40.31
N LEU A 103 -31.74 -12.08 40.00
CA LEU A 103 -32.07 -11.68 38.63
C LEU A 103 -31.20 -10.51 38.18
N PHE A 104 -30.44 -10.74 37.12
CA PHE A 104 -29.53 -9.79 36.51
C PHE A 104 -30.13 -9.25 35.20
N VAL A 105 -30.03 -7.94 35.00
CA VAL A 105 -30.25 -7.27 33.71
C VAL A 105 -28.99 -6.47 33.40
N ASP A 106 -28.39 -6.70 32.23
CA ASP A 106 -27.09 -6.16 31.77
C ASP A 106 -25.97 -6.28 32.82
N ALA A 107 -25.93 -7.45 33.48
CA ALA A 107 -24.99 -7.77 34.55
C ALA A 107 -24.85 -6.65 35.60
N VAL A 108 -25.99 -6.03 35.95
CA VAL A 108 -26.12 -5.17 37.13
C VAL A 108 -26.28 -6.05 38.37
N GLU A 109 -25.72 -5.61 39.49
CA GLU A 109 -25.79 -6.32 40.76
C GLU A 109 -27.26 -6.55 41.15
N PRO A 110 -27.66 -7.79 41.44
CA PRO A 110 -29.06 -8.17 41.63
C PRO A 110 -29.50 -7.88 43.07
N VAL A 111 -30.80 -8.00 43.31
CA VAL A 111 -31.34 -8.12 44.67
C VAL A 111 -31.68 -9.58 44.91
N ASP A 112 -30.99 -10.19 45.87
CA ASP A 112 -31.22 -11.59 46.22
C ASP A 112 -32.56 -11.78 46.91
N THR A 113 -33.31 -12.78 46.47
CA THR A 113 -34.58 -13.18 47.08
C THR A 113 -34.51 -14.62 47.55
N VAL A 114 -34.75 -14.83 48.85
CA VAL A 114 -34.77 -16.17 49.45
C VAL A 114 -36.20 -16.72 49.43
N LEU A 115 -36.40 -17.85 48.75
CA LEU A 115 -37.71 -18.49 48.69
C LEU A 115 -37.88 -19.52 49.82
N SER A 116 -38.81 -19.24 50.75
CA SER A 116 -39.18 -20.17 51.83
C SER A 116 -40.29 -21.11 51.37
N GLY A 117 -39.93 -22.28 50.82
CA GLY A 117 -40.89 -23.21 50.25
C GLY A 117 -40.30 -24.44 49.57
N THR A 118 -41.17 -25.34 49.10
CA THR A 118 -40.78 -26.49 48.27
C THR A 118 -41.47 -26.41 46.91
N TYR A 119 -40.69 -26.54 45.85
CA TYR A 119 -41.07 -26.63 44.45
C TYR A 119 -40.34 -27.83 43.84
N LYS A 120 -40.89 -28.38 42.76
CA LYS A 120 -40.32 -29.52 42.06
C LYS A 120 -40.11 -29.20 40.58
N GLY A 121 -39.00 -29.70 40.05
CA GLY A 121 -38.74 -29.79 38.64
C GLY A 121 -39.69 -30.76 37.94
N SER A 122 -39.59 -30.78 36.63
CA SER A 122 -40.43 -31.57 35.74
C SER A 122 -39.59 -32.17 34.62
N SER A 123 -40.05 -33.29 34.05
CA SER A 123 -39.53 -33.83 32.79
C SER A 123 -40.22 -33.25 31.56
N ALA A 124 -40.97 -32.14 31.72
CA ALA A 124 -41.53 -31.39 30.60
C ALA A 124 -40.42 -30.61 29.87
N PRO A 125 -40.53 -30.44 28.53
CA PRO A 125 -39.58 -29.64 27.77
C PRO A 125 -39.61 -28.16 28.19
N LEU A 126 -38.53 -27.44 27.90
CA LEU A 126 -38.52 -25.98 28.00
C LEU A 126 -39.34 -25.40 26.85
N LEU A 127 -40.16 -24.39 27.15
CA LEU A 127 -41.02 -23.71 26.19
C LEU A 127 -40.58 -22.27 26.05
N LEU A 128 -40.18 -21.89 24.84
CA LEU A 128 -39.81 -20.54 24.48
C LEU A 128 -41.01 -19.80 23.88
N GLY A 129 -41.30 -18.63 24.44
CA GLY A 129 -42.05 -17.57 23.80
C GLY A 129 -43.57 -17.65 23.86
N LYS A 130 -44.18 -18.26 24.89
CA LYS A 130 -45.64 -18.25 25.03
C LYS A 130 -46.15 -16.79 25.15
N ASP A 131 -46.93 -16.34 24.17
CA ASP A 131 -47.39 -14.95 24.06
C ASP A 131 -46.26 -13.90 23.98
N PHE A 132 -45.03 -14.30 23.60
CA PHE A 132 -43.88 -13.41 23.43
C PHE A 132 -43.78 -12.92 21.98
N PHE A 133 -43.61 -11.61 21.83
CA PHE A 133 -43.30 -10.95 20.57
C PHE A 133 -41.99 -10.20 20.77
N GLY A 134 -40.93 -10.60 20.05
CA GLY A 134 -39.60 -10.03 20.24
C GLY A 134 -38.49 -10.88 19.64
N GLU A 135 -37.26 -10.48 19.92
CA GLU A 135 -36.04 -11.02 19.32
C GLU A 135 -35.20 -11.74 20.38
N ILE A 136 -34.62 -12.89 20.03
CA ILE A 136 -33.81 -13.73 20.94
C ILE A 136 -32.59 -14.28 20.18
N ARG A 137 -31.39 -14.24 20.77
CA ARG A 137 -30.18 -14.80 20.13
C ARG A 137 -29.81 -16.17 20.65
N GLN A 138 -29.54 -16.29 21.94
CA GLN A 138 -29.12 -17.53 22.58
C GLN A 138 -29.75 -17.65 23.95
N ILE A 139 -29.95 -18.90 24.37
CA ILE A 139 -30.35 -19.24 25.73
C ILE A 139 -29.37 -20.29 26.24
N HIS A 140 -28.74 -19.99 27.38
CA HIS A 140 -27.84 -20.91 28.06
C HIS A 140 -28.48 -21.41 29.35
N VAL A 141 -28.20 -22.66 29.68
CA VAL A 141 -28.62 -23.26 30.95
C VAL A 141 -27.42 -23.95 31.60
N TYR A 142 -27.19 -23.68 32.88
CA TYR A 142 -26.12 -24.25 33.69
C TYR A 142 -26.73 -25.07 34.85
N SER A 143 -26.05 -26.14 35.24
CA SER A 143 -26.41 -26.98 36.39
C SER A 143 -25.88 -26.47 37.73
N TYR A 144 -25.39 -25.23 37.76
CA TYR A 144 -24.85 -24.56 38.94
C TYR A 144 -25.17 -23.06 38.89
N SER A 145 -25.08 -22.40 40.04
CA SER A 145 -25.26 -20.95 40.13
C SER A 145 -23.99 -20.22 39.70
N LEU A 146 -24.05 -19.44 38.62
CA LEU A 146 -22.98 -18.51 38.28
C LEU A 146 -22.90 -17.42 39.35
N THR A 147 -21.67 -17.03 39.68
CA THR A 147 -21.36 -15.86 40.48
C THR A 147 -21.60 -14.58 39.68
N PHE A 148 -21.68 -13.44 40.37
CA PHE A 148 -21.85 -12.15 39.70
C PHE A 148 -20.76 -11.86 38.65
N ASP A 149 -19.51 -12.21 38.95
CA ASP A 149 -18.39 -11.97 38.03
C ASP A 149 -18.45 -12.91 36.81
N GLU A 150 -18.86 -14.17 36.99
CA GLU A 150 -19.12 -15.08 35.86
C GLU A 150 -20.29 -14.58 34.99
N VAL A 151 -21.38 -14.08 35.60
CA VAL A 151 -22.50 -13.47 34.84
C VAL A 151 -22.05 -12.25 34.04
N LYS A 152 -21.15 -11.41 34.59
CA LYS A 152 -20.53 -10.31 33.83
C LYS A 152 -19.67 -10.82 32.69
N GLN A 153 -18.84 -11.83 32.93
CA GLN A 153 -18.01 -12.42 31.88
C GLN A 153 -18.90 -12.91 30.74
N MET A 154 -19.95 -13.68 31.02
CA MET A 154 -20.91 -14.16 30.01
C MET A 154 -21.64 -13.03 29.27
N HIS A 155 -21.93 -11.91 29.94
CA HIS A 155 -22.51 -10.73 29.29
C HIS A 155 -21.59 -10.10 28.22
N TYR A 156 -20.27 -10.13 28.44
CA TYR A 156 -19.28 -9.42 27.61
C TYR A 156 -18.42 -10.32 26.71
N GLN A 157 -18.29 -11.59 27.07
CA GLN A 157 -17.44 -12.59 26.43
C GLN A 157 -18.22 -13.88 26.31
N MET A 158 -18.74 -14.13 25.11
CA MET A 158 -19.55 -15.30 24.84
C MET A 158 -18.64 -16.48 24.50
N GLU A 159 -18.32 -17.31 25.49
CA GLU A 159 -17.57 -18.56 25.28
C GLU A 159 -18.41 -19.79 25.60
N LEU A 160 -18.37 -20.77 24.69
CA LEU A 160 -18.92 -22.09 24.93
C LEU A 160 -18.01 -22.82 25.93
N THR A 161 -18.43 -22.91 27.18
CA THR A 161 -17.70 -23.66 28.22
C THR A 161 -18.19 -25.10 28.31
N GLU A 162 -17.31 -26.03 28.71
CA GLU A 162 -17.72 -27.42 29.00
C GLU A 162 -18.78 -27.49 30.11
N ALA A 163 -18.80 -26.48 30.98
CA ALA A 163 -19.63 -26.39 32.18
C ALA A 163 -21.13 -26.15 31.91
N MET A 164 -21.50 -25.65 30.73
CA MET A 164 -22.90 -25.38 30.38
C MET A 164 -23.71 -26.68 30.18
N SER A 165 -24.96 -26.75 30.62
CA SER A 165 -25.82 -27.93 30.44
C SER A 165 -26.59 -27.97 29.11
N ALA A 166 -26.95 -26.82 28.55
CA ALA A 166 -27.47 -26.69 27.18
C ALA A 166 -27.22 -25.29 26.62
N CYS A 167 -27.08 -25.20 25.30
CA CYS A 167 -26.97 -23.94 24.55
C CYS A 167 -27.95 -23.98 23.38
N TYR A 168 -29.07 -23.28 23.51
CA TYR A 168 -30.05 -23.13 22.44
C TYR A 168 -29.67 -21.92 21.60
N ASP A 169 -29.13 -22.19 20.41
CA ASP A 169 -28.50 -21.21 19.55
C ASP A 169 -29.40 -20.87 18.36
N PHE A 170 -29.95 -19.66 18.40
CA PHE A 170 -30.72 -19.06 17.31
C PHE A 170 -29.87 -18.14 16.43
N THR A 171 -28.55 -18.11 16.66
CA THR A 171 -27.61 -17.38 15.81
C THR A 171 -27.16 -18.19 14.58
N CYS A 172 -27.79 -19.33 14.34
CA CYS A 172 -27.53 -20.19 13.19
C CYS A 172 -28.83 -20.65 12.53
N PHE A 173 -28.76 -20.97 11.24
CA PHE A 173 -29.87 -21.55 10.49
C PHE A 173 -29.49 -22.93 9.90
N PRO A 174 -30.29 -23.99 10.13
CA PRO A 174 -31.41 -24.02 11.08
C PRO A 174 -30.91 -23.88 12.53
N ALA A 175 -31.74 -23.35 13.44
CA ALA A 175 -31.41 -23.20 14.85
C ALA A 175 -31.08 -24.54 15.51
N LYS A 176 -30.14 -24.56 16.48
CA LYS A 176 -29.62 -25.82 17.05
C LYS A 176 -29.38 -25.72 18.55
N GLU A 177 -29.48 -26.88 19.22
CA GLU A 177 -28.87 -27.05 20.53
C GLU A 177 -27.40 -27.49 20.33
N GLN A 178 -26.45 -26.66 20.79
CA GLN A 178 -25.05 -26.78 20.39
C GLN A 178 -24.31 -27.98 20.99
N LYS A 179 -24.76 -28.56 22.12
CA LYS A 179 -24.10 -29.75 22.69
C LYS A 179 -24.51 -31.04 21.98
N THR A 180 -25.80 -31.24 21.76
CA THR A 180 -26.38 -32.42 21.11
C THR A 180 -26.41 -32.30 19.58
N LYS A 181 -26.17 -31.09 19.05
CA LYS A 181 -26.29 -30.74 17.63
C LYS A 181 -27.69 -30.96 17.06
N LYS A 182 -28.71 -31.12 17.92
CA LYS A 182 -30.09 -31.33 17.51
C LYS A 182 -30.71 -30.02 17.02
N THR A 183 -31.35 -30.06 15.86
CA THR A 183 -32.09 -28.92 15.31
C THR A 183 -33.30 -28.57 16.18
N ILE A 184 -33.55 -27.28 16.36
CA ILE A 184 -34.71 -26.69 17.03
C ILE A 184 -35.68 -26.22 15.95
N ASP A 185 -36.94 -26.70 16.00
CA ASP A 185 -38.01 -26.25 15.12
C ASP A 185 -38.59 -24.94 15.66
N VAL A 186 -38.46 -23.85 14.89
CA VAL A 186 -38.92 -22.51 15.27
C VAL A 186 -40.39 -22.24 14.90
N GLY A 187 -41.04 -23.17 14.20
CA GLY A 187 -42.45 -23.04 13.79
C GLY A 187 -42.66 -22.06 12.62
N VAL A 188 -43.94 -21.79 12.31
CA VAL A 188 -44.35 -20.99 11.13
C VAL A 188 -44.54 -19.50 11.41
N ASN A 189 -44.66 -19.10 12.68
CA ASN A 189 -44.81 -17.69 13.08
C ASN A 189 -43.53 -17.13 13.73
N SER A 190 -42.40 -17.79 13.54
CA SER A 190 -41.10 -17.30 13.98
C SER A 190 -40.08 -17.53 12.87
N SER A 191 -39.18 -16.57 12.69
CA SER A 191 -38.17 -16.59 11.65
C SER A 191 -36.79 -16.36 12.25
N ILE A 192 -35.77 -17.04 11.75
CA ILE A 192 -34.38 -16.64 12.02
C ILE A 192 -34.05 -15.52 11.03
N LEU A 193 -33.74 -14.34 11.56
CA LEU A 193 -33.38 -13.15 10.80
C LEU A 193 -31.88 -12.89 10.91
N PHE A 194 -31.31 -12.37 9.83
CA PHE A 194 -29.94 -11.87 9.73
C PHE A 194 -29.96 -10.35 9.72
N SER A 195 -29.20 -9.71 10.60
CA SER A 195 -29.01 -8.26 10.64
C SER A 195 -27.54 -7.91 10.44
N ALA A 196 -27.30 -6.90 9.60
CA ALA A 196 -25.97 -6.41 9.28
C ALA A 196 -25.91 -4.88 9.41
N PRO A 197 -25.09 -4.33 10.32
CA PRO A 197 -24.76 -2.91 10.33
C PRO A 197 -24.12 -2.52 9.01
N SER A 198 -24.72 -1.55 8.33
CA SER A 198 -24.36 -1.23 6.97
C SER A 198 -24.41 0.27 6.71
N ALA A 199 -23.55 0.74 5.82
CA ALA A 199 -23.74 2.04 5.21
C ALA A 199 -24.87 1.92 4.19
N VAL A 200 -25.87 2.79 4.32
CA VAL A 200 -26.99 2.89 3.38
C VAL A 200 -26.61 3.93 2.33
N TYR A 201 -26.64 3.51 1.07
CA TYR A 201 -26.28 4.32 -0.09
C TYR A 201 -27.56 4.69 -0.83
N THR A 202 -27.84 5.98 -0.89
CA THR A 202 -28.81 6.57 -1.82
C THR A 202 -28.06 7.27 -2.96
N PRO A 203 -28.71 7.55 -4.11
CA PRO A 203 -28.04 8.20 -5.23
C PRO A 203 -27.36 9.52 -4.81
N GLY A 204 -26.02 9.58 -4.94
CA GLY A 204 -25.19 10.69 -4.52
C GLY A 204 -24.29 10.40 -3.32
N ASP A 205 -24.58 9.36 -2.53
CA ASP A 205 -23.78 8.99 -1.36
C ASP A 205 -22.59 8.09 -1.73
N PHE A 206 -21.40 8.37 -1.20
CA PHE A 206 -20.25 7.46 -1.30
C PHE A 206 -19.18 7.75 -0.24
N LEU A 207 -18.24 6.82 -0.10
CA LEU A 207 -17.04 6.97 0.72
C LEU A 207 -15.81 7.15 -0.18
N ALA A 208 -14.88 8.01 0.23
CA ALA A 208 -13.61 8.24 -0.48
C ALA A 208 -12.41 8.26 0.48
N MET A 209 -11.25 7.78 0.02
CA MET A 209 -10.02 7.83 0.81
C MET A 209 -9.48 9.27 0.97
N GLU A 210 -8.98 9.59 2.17
CA GLU A 210 -8.28 10.84 2.44
C GLU A 210 -6.84 10.79 1.90
N LYS A 211 -6.36 11.87 1.27
CA LYS A 211 -5.10 11.94 0.50
C LYS A 211 -3.79 11.76 1.30
N LYS A 212 -3.81 11.43 2.60
CA LYS A 212 -2.65 11.62 3.49
C LYS A 212 -2.21 10.34 4.21
N GLY A 213 -1.04 9.82 3.85
CA GLY A 213 -0.22 8.93 4.70
C GLY A 213 -0.78 7.55 5.05
N SER A 214 -1.81 7.06 4.35
CA SER A 214 -2.38 5.72 4.54
C SER A 214 -1.56 4.63 3.84
N ILE A 215 -1.76 3.38 4.27
CA ILE A 215 -1.29 2.18 3.55
C ILE A 215 -1.77 2.27 2.10
N GLU A 216 -0.89 1.92 1.17
CA GLU A 216 -1.16 2.00 -0.25
C GLU A 216 -2.29 1.01 -0.65
N VAL A 217 -3.50 1.53 -0.87
CA VAL A 217 -4.61 0.78 -1.48
C VAL A 217 -4.60 1.02 -2.99
N ASN A 218 -4.24 -0.01 -3.76
CA ASN A 218 -4.07 0.11 -5.21
C ASN A 218 -4.45 -1.17 -5.99
N PRO A 219 -5.62 -1.79 -5.76
CA PRO A 219 -6.01 -3.00 -6.47
C PRO A 219 -6.09 -2.75 -7.98
N GLY A 220 -5.30 -3.50 -8.76
CA GLY A 220 -5.25 -3.38 -10.22
C GLY A 220 -4.51 -2.16 -10.77
N GLY A 221 -4.01 -1.27 -9.91
CA GLY A 221 -3.21 -0.11 -10.32
C GLY A 221 -1.69 -0.34 -10.33
N ALA A 222 -1.21 -1.50 -9.86
CA ALA A 222 0.21 -1.86 -9.82
C ALA A 222 0.60 -2.85 -10.94
N LEU A 223 0.16 -2.58 -12.18
CA LEU A 223 0.41 -3.40 -13.37
C LEU A 223 -0.11 -4.85 -13.20
N ASP A 224 0.79 -5.83 -13.19
CA ASP A 224 0.49 -7.26 -13.06
C ASP A 224 0.48 -7.75 -11.59
N ALA A 225 0.55 -6.84 -10.61
CA ALA A 225 0.52 -7.20 -9.20
C ALA A 225 -0.78 -7.91 -8.83
N ALA A 226 -0.67 -8.99 -8.04
CA ALA A 226 -1.82 -9.72 -7.57
C ALA A 226 -2.68 -8.85 -6.63
N CYS A 227 -3.99 -9.04 -6.66
CA CYS A 227 -4.88 -8.37 -5.71
C CYS A 227 -6.19 -9.14 -5.51
N THR A 228 -6.87 -8.79 -4.41
CA THR A 228 -8.26 -9.20 -4.15
C THR A 228 -9.04 -8.02 -3.62
N VAL A 229 -10.27 -7.84 -4.11
CA VAL A 229 -11.29 -7.00 -3.46
C VAL A 229 -12.47 -7.89 -3.13
N GLN A 230 -12.87 -7.93 -1.86
CA GLN A 230 -14.03 -8.71 -1.39
C GLN A 230 -14.99 -7.78 -0.65
N GLN A 231 -16.28 -7.88 -0.95
CA GLN A 231 -17.29 -6.97 -0.42
C GLN A 231 -18.60 -7.70 -0.11
N TRP A 232 -19.22 -7.33 1.01
CA TRP A 232 -20.60 -7.69 1.34
C TRP A 232 -21.52 -6.52 1.02
N PHE A 233 -22.52 -6.74 0.17
CA PHE A 233 -23.51 -5.74 -0.21
C PHE A 233 -24.93 -6.31 -0.28
N PHE A 234 -25.91 -5.45 -0.06
CA PHE A 234 -27.34 -5.71 -0.21
C PHE A 234 -27.87 -4.77 -1.28
N PHE A 235 -28.15 -5.29 -2.47
CA PHE A 235 -28.55 -4.45 -3.59
C PHE A 235 -30.06 -4.19 -3.56
N LYS A 236 -30.45 -2.92 -3.48
CA LYS A 236 -31.84 -2.48 -3.41
C LYS A 236 -32.00 -1.17 -4.19
N PRO A 237 -32.08 -1.23 -5.52
CA PRO A 237 -32.19 -0.03 -6.34
C PRO A 237 -33.54 0.66 -6.10
N GLU A 238 -33.53 1.96 -5.76
CA GLU A 238 -34.76 2.77 -5.61
C GLU A 238 -35.39 3.15 -6.96
N GLN A 239 -34.56 3.24 -8.00
CA GLN A 239 -34.94 3.55 -9.37
C GLN A 239 -34.22 2.58 -10.29
N GLU A 240 -34.77 2.32 -11.48
CA GLU A 240 -34.09 1.49 -12.47
C GLU A 240 -32.89 2.23 -13.10
N GLY A 241 -31.70 1.68 -12.92
CA GLY A 241 -30.44 2.17 -13.49
C GLY A 241 -29.76 1.11 -14.36
N ASN A 242 -28.85 1.55 -15.24
CA ASN A 242 -28.11 0.62 -16.11
C ASN A 242 -26.81 0.12 -15.46
N LEU A 243 -26.24 0.88 -14.52
CA LEU A 243 -24.97 0.60 -13.87
C LEU A 243 -24.98 1.15 -12.43
N TYR A 244 -24.47 0.36 -11.48
CA TYR A 244 -24.26 0.76 -10.08
C TYR A 244 -22.87 0.34 -9.63
N THR A 245 -22.04 1.24 -9.13
CA THR A 245 -20.65 0.95 -8.79
C THR A 245 -20.47 0.70 -7.29
N LEU A 246 -19.99 -0.49 -6.97
CA LEU A 246 -19.73 -0.97 -5.62
C LEU A 246 -18.38 -0.47 -5.08
N PHE A 247 -17.35 -0.54 -5.92
CA PHE A 247 -15.98 -0.17 -5.58
C PHE A 247 -15.26 0.34 -6.84
N SER A 248 -14.49 1.41 -6.70
CA SER A 248 -13.60 1.89 -7.76
C SER A 248 -12.24 2.31 -7.19
N ASN A 249 -11.18 1.98 -7.91
CA ASN A 249 -9.82 2.47 -7.70
C ASN A 249 -9.22 2.80 -9.07
N THR A 250 -9.16 4.09 -9.42
CA THR A 250 -8.70 4.56 -10.74
C THR A 250 -8.22 6.03 -10.65
N ASP A 251 -7.89 6.62 -11.80
CA ASP A 251 -7.53 8.03 -11.98
C ASP A 251 -8.36 8.67 -13.11
N THR A 252 -8.05 9.94 -13.43
CA THR A 252 -8.73 10.70 -14.48
C THR A 252 -8.61 10.14 -15.90
N PHE A 253 -7.69 9.19 -16.13
CA PHE A 253 -7.40 8.65 -17.44
C PHE A 253 -7.95 7.24 -17.63
N TYR A 254 -8.41 6.56 -16.57
CA TYR A 254 -8.95 5.21 -16.62
C TYR A 254 -8.01 4.17 -17.25
N THR A 255 -6.70 4.40 -17.14
CA THR A 255 -5.67 3.60 -17.83
C THR A 255 -5.17 2.40 -17.02
N SER A 256 -5.48 2.36 -15.73
CA SER A 256 -5.05 1.36 -14.76
C SER A 256 -6.01 1.36 -13.56
N GLY A 257 -6.09 0.26 -12.80
CA GLY A 257 -6.97 0.16 -11.63
C GLY A 257 -7.96 -0.99 -11.68
N MET A 258 -9.00 -0.90 -10.83
CA MET A 258 -10.09 -1.86 -10.76
C MET A 258 -11.41 -1.16 -10.46
N GLU A 259 -12.47 -1.57 -11.16
CA GLU A 259 -13.85 -1.22 -10.83
C GLU A 259 -14.69 -2.49 -10.69
N ILE A 260 -15.59 -2.47 -9.71
CA ILE A 260 -16.60 -3.50 -9.48
C ILE A 260 -17.95 -2.80 -9.50
N SER A 261 -18.82 -3.22 -10.42
CA SER A 261 -20.13 -2.63 -10.65
C SER A 261 -21.20 -3.70 -10.92
N LEU A 262 -22.47 -3.32 -10.82
CA LEU A 262 -23.63 -4.11 -11.19
C LEU A 262 -24.17 -3.57 -12.50
N PHE A 263 -24.17 -4.40 -13.54
CA PHE A 263 -24.59 -4.06 -14.89
C PHE A 263 -25.91 -4.74 -15.21
N ARG A 264 -26.89 -3.98 -15.73
CA ARG A 264 -28.19 -4.51 -16.10
C ARG A 264 -28.16 -5.18 -17.48
N LYS A 265 -28.63 -6.43 -17.54
CA LYS A 265 -28.81 -7.21 -18.77
C LYS A 265 -30.08 -8.07 -18.66
N ASP A 266 -30.93 -8.04 -19.68
CA ASP A 266 -32.14 -8.88 -19.76
C ASP A 266 -33.04 -8.81 -18.50
N ASN A 267 -33.22 -7.60 -17.95
CA ASN A 267 -33.96 -7.32 -16.71
C ASN A 267 -33.39 -7.92 -15.41
N ALA A 268 -32.13 -8.34 -15.42
CA ALA A 268 -31.41 -8.73 -14.21
C ALA A 268 -30.08 -7.97 -14.10
N TYR A 269 -29.50 -7.91 -12.91
CA TYR A 269 -28.19 -7.31 -12.68
C TYR A 269 -27.12 -8.38 -12.55
N TYR A 270 -25.97 -8.14 -13.16
CA TYR A 270 -24.81 -9.03 -13.09
C TYR A 270 -23.63 -8.26 -12.54
N LEU A 271 -22.83 -8.90 -11.68
CA LEU A 271 -21.55 -8.33 -11.27
C LEU A 271 -20.64 -8.21 -12.51
N LYS A 272 -20.17 -7.01 -12.76
CA LYS A 272 -19.22 -6.64 -13.80
C LYS A 272 -17.96 -6.13 -13.09
N THR A 273 -16.80 -6.58 -13.52
CA THR A 273 -15.54 -5.98 -13.12
C THR A 273 -14.74 -5.58 -14.35
N VAL A 274 -14.03 -4.47 -14.21
CA VAL A 274 -13.07 -3.96 -15.19
C VAL A 274 -11.73 -3.84 -14.50
N PHE A 275 -10.68 -4.35 -15.15
CA PHE A 275 -9.32 -4.38 -14.63
C PHE A 275 -8.34 -3.68 -15.57
N ALA A 276 -7.30 -3.04 -15.04
CA ALA A 276 -6.31 -2.30 -15.83
C ALA A 276 -6.93 -1.15 -16.64
N ASN A 277 -6.94 -1.22 -17.98
CA ASN A 277 -7.49 -0.15 -18.83
C ASN A 277 -9.01 -0.29 -19.00
N PHE A 278 -9.79 0.70 -18.55
CA PHE A 278 -11.25 0.59 -18.57
C PHE A 278 -11.85 0.87 -19.95
N GLN A 279 -11.07 1.39 -20.89
CA GLN A 279 -11.48 1.59 -22.28
C GLN A 279 -11.39 0.31 -23.12
N GLU A 280 -10.85 -0.77 -22.56
CA GLU A 280 -10.64 -2.04 -23.27
C GLU A 280 -11.72 -3.05 -22.89
N GLU A 281 -12.64 -3.36 -23.80
CA GLU A 281 -13.70 -4.36 -23.56
C GLU A 281 -13.13 -5.76 -23.23
N SER A 282 -11.93 -6.08 -23.74
CA SER A 282 -11.22 -7.32 -23.39
C SER A 282 -10.89 -7.41 -21.90
N ASN A 283 -10.91 -6.31 -21.15
CA ASN A 283 -10.63 -6.28 -19.73
C ASN A 283 -11.87 -6.36 -18.84
N VAL A 284 -13.04 -6.51 -19.46
CA VAL A 284 -14.31 -6.69 -18.76
C VAL A 284 -14.55 -8.17 -18.51
N VAL A 285 -14.93 -8.49 -17.27
CA VAL A 285 -15.45 -9.80 -16.87
C VAL A 285 -16.82 -9.59 -16.25
N ILE A 286 -17.79 -10.42 -16.64
CA ILE A 286 -19.15 -10.39 -16.13
C ILE A 286 -19.45 -11.77 -15.53
N SER A 287 -20.07 -11.78 -14.36
CA SER A 287 -20.59 -12.98 -13.71
C SER A 287 -21.56 -13.75 -14.61
N LYS A 288 -21.63 -15.07 -14.43
CA LYS A 288 -22.57 -15.93 -15.16
C LYS A 288 -23.97 -15.89 -14.56
N GLU A 289 -24.04 -15.82 -13.24
CA GLU A 289 -25.26 -15.74 -12.47
C GLU A 289 -25.64 -14.29 -12.21
N ALA A 290 -26.94 -14.00 -12.22
CA ALA A 290 -27.44 -12.70 -11.81
C ALA A 290 -27.26 -12.51 -10.29
N VAL A 291 -26.99 -11.28 -9.90
CA VAL A 291 -27.03 -10.82 -8.51
C VAL A 291 -28.50 -10.71 -8.11
N LEU A 292 -28.86 -11.32 -7.00
CA LEU A 292 -30.21 -11.26 -6.46
C LEU A 292 -30.43 -9.92 -5.78
N GLU A 293 -31.50 -9.24 -6.18
CA GLU A 293 -31.97 -8.01 -5.53
C GLU A 293 -32.59 -8.35 -4.18
N HIS A 294 -32.52 -7.42 -3.24
CA HIS A 294 -33.07 -7.54 -1.89
C HIS A 294 -32.50 -8.70 -1.07
N GLN A 295 -31.26 -9.10 -1.35
CA GLN A 295 -30.53 -10.13 -0.61
C GLN A 295 -29.06 -9.74 -0.41
N TRP A 296 -28.47 -10.23 0.67
CA TRP A 296 -27.05 -10.10 0.94
C TRP A 296 -26.22 -10.97 -0.01
N VAL A 297 -25.26 -10.33 -0.68
CA VAL A 297 -24.33 -11.00 -1.59
C VAL A 297 -22.90 -10.69 -1.17
N ASN A 298 -22.08 -11.75 -1.11
CA ASN A 298 -20.63 -11.58 -1.05
C ASN A 298 -20.06 -11.65 -2.46
N ALA A 299 -19.38 -10.60 -2.92
CA ALA A 299 -18.63 -10.62 -4.16
C ALA A 299 -17.13 -10.53 -3.85
N ALA A 300 -16.34 -11.40 -4.48
CA ALA A 300 -14.89 -11.33 -4.48
C ALA A 300 -14.37 -11.27 -5.92
N VAL A 301 -13.43 -10.37 -6.17
CA VAL A 301 -12.69 -10.28 -7.43
C VAL A 301 -11.23 -10.51 -7.12
N THR A 302 -10.62 -11.52 -7.74
CA THR A 302 -9.18 -11.81 -7.61
C THR A 302 -8.47 -11.65 -8.94
N PHE A 303 -7.26 -11.09 -8.90
CA PHE A 303 -6.36 -11.02 -10.03
C PHE A 303 -4.99 -11.59 -9.65
N GLU A 304 -4.49 -12.53 -10.45
CA GLU A 304 -3.12 -13.03 -10.36
C GLU A 304 -2.68 -13.63 -11.69
N ASN A 305 -1.43 -13.38 -12.10
CA ASN A 305 -0.83 -13.97 -13.30
C ASN A 305 -1.68 -13.80 -14.58
N GLY A 306 -2.30 -12.64 -14.76
CA GLY A 306 -3.14 -12.34 -15.92
C GLY A 306 -4.54 -12.96 -15.88
N VAL A 307 -4.91 -13.59 -14.76
CA VAL A 307 -6.21 -14.23 -14.56
C VAL A 307 -7.06 -13.37 -13.65
N LEU A 308 -8.23 -12.93 -14.12
CA LEU A 308 -9.24 -12.26 -13.31
C LEU A 308 -10.42 -13.19 -13.09
N SER A 309 -10.83 -13.33 -11.82
CA SER A 309 -11.90 -14.24 -11.41
C SER A 309 -12.93 -13.50 -10.57
N ILE A 310 -14.20 -13.73 -10.85
CA ILE A 310 -15.34 -13.28 -10.05
C ILE A 310 -15.87 -14.47 -9.26
N TYR A 311 -16.02 -14.27 -7.95
CA TYR A 311 -16.69 -15.18 -7.04
C TYR A 311 -17.94 -14.49 -6.51
N LEU A 312 -19.07 -15.19 -6.59
CA LEU A 312 -20.30 -14.81 -5.91
C LEU A 312 -20.54 -15.83 -4.82
N ASN A 313 -20.73 -15.37 -3.59
CA ASN A 313 -21.04 -16.22 -2.44
C ASN A 313 -20.04 -17.37 -2.26
N GLY A 314 -18.75 -17.06 -2.42
CA GLY A 314 -17.65 -18.03 -2.26
C GLY A 314 -17.55 -19.08 -3.37
N THR A 315 -18.35 -18.97 -4.44
CA THR A 315 -18.33 -19.87 -5.60
C THR A 315 -17.85 -19.13 -6.84
N LEU A 316 -16.97 -19.76 -7.63
CA LEU A 316 -16.45 -19.17 -8.86
C LEU A 316 -17.58 -19.00 -9.89
N SER A 317 -17.88 -17.75 -10.23
CA SER A 317 -18.90 -17.40 -11.22
C SER A 317 -18.28 -17.29 -12.63
N ALA A 318 -17.24 -16.48 -12.77
CA ALA A 318 -16.60 -16.20 -14.04
C ALA A 318 -15.07 -16.09 -13.89
N ARG A 319 -14.34 -16.44 -14.97
CA ARG A 319 -12.89 -16.36 -15.04
C ARG A 319 -12.48 -15.96 -16.44
N LYS A 320 -11.48 -15.09 -16.56
CA LYS A 320 -10.88 -14.65 -17.82
C LYS A 320 -9.35 -14.67 -17.72
N THR A 321 -8.67 -15.02 -18.81
CA THR A 321 -7.20 -15.25 -18.82
C THR A 321 -6.47 -14.48 -19.92
N ASP A 322 -7.21 -13.83 -20.82
CA ASP A 322 -6.73 -13.10 -22.00
C ASP A 322 -6.84 -11.58 -21.80
N LEU A 323 -6.58 -11.11 -20.57
CA LEU A 323 -6.63 -9.69 -20.23
C LEU A 323 -5.47 -8.92 -20.86
N LYS A 324 -5.74 -7.71 -21.34
CA LYS A 324 -4.71 -6.75 -21.72
C LYS A 324 -4.16 -6.09 -20.46
N LYS A 325 -2.83 -6.14 -20.30
CA LYS A 325 -2.12 -5.57 -19.16
C LYS A 325 -2.27 -4.05 -19.11
N ALA A 326 -2.22 -3.49 -17.90
CA ALA A 326 -2.13 -2.05 -17.73
C ALA A 326 -0.85 -1.54 -18.41
N LYS A 327 -0.97 -0.43 -19.16
CA LYS A 327 0.18 0.15 -19.88
C LYS A 327 1.10 0.94 -18.93
N GLN A 328 0.55 1.44 -17.82
CA GLN A 328 1.26 2.25 -16.82
C GLN A 328 0.69 1.96 -15.42
N PRO A 329 1.50 2.11 -14.35
CA PRO A 329 0.99 2.04 -12.98
C PRO A 329 0.14 3.28 -12.66
N LEU A 330 -0.83 3.12 -11.76
CA LEU A 330 -1.74 4.17 -11.32
C LEU A 330 -0.99 5.18 -10.43
N VAL A 331 -0.81 6.41 -10.94
CA VAL A 331 -0.03 7.47 -10.26
C VAL A 331 -0.90 8.29 -9.29
N HIS A 332 -2.15 8.59 -9.67
CA HIS A 332 -3.09 9.39 -8.86
C HIS A 332 -4.30 8.55 -8.47
N LYS A 333 -4.15 7.80 -7.38
CA LYS A 333 -5.12 6.80 -6.94
C LYS A 333 -6.32 7.47 -6.28
N VAL A 334 -7.51 7.19 -6.80
CA VAL A 334 -8.77 7.59 -6.17
C VAL A 334 -9.57 6.34 -5.89
N THR A 335 -9.67 5.99 -4.60
CA THR A 335 -10.48 4.87 -4.13
C THR A 335 -11.83 5.38 -3.62
N GLN A 336 -12.92 4.83 -4.15
CA GLN A 336 -14.28 5.13 -3.75
C GLN A 336 -15.08 3.85 -3.50
N ILE A 337 -15.98 3.91 -2.51
CA ILE A 337 -16.93 2.83 -2.19
C ILE A 337 -18.34 3.38 -2.37
N GLY A 338 -19.14 2.71 -3.18
CA GLY A 338 -20.50 3.13 -3.54
C GLY A 338 -20.60 4.12 -4.69
N ALA A 339 -19.50 4.43 -5.38
CA ALA A 339 -19.50 5.22 -6.60
C ALA A 339 -18.32 4.89 -7.51
N GLY A 340 -18.52 5.11 -8.81
CA GLY A 340 -17.48 5.18 -9.82
C GLY A 340 -16.76 6.52 -9.76
N PHE A 341 -15.51 6.53 -10.22
CA PHE A 341 -14.73 7.75 -10.28
C PHE A 341 -15.34 8.74 -11.28
N SER A 342 -15.41 10.02 -10.91
CA SER A 342 -15.70 11.11 -11.84
C SER A 342 -14.72 12.26 -11.66
N SER A 343 -14.29 12.87 -12.77
CA SER A 343 -13.28 13.95 -12.76
C SER A 343 -13.72 15.19 -11.96
N GLY A 344 -15.04 15.38 -11.79
CA GLY A 344 -15.63 16.43 -10.96
C GLY A 344 -15.63 16.14 -9.45
N GLY A 345 -15.22 14.94 -9.02
CA GLY A 345 -15.13 14.56 -7.61
C GLY A 345 -16.45 14.18 -6.94
N ASN A 346 -17.59 14.23 -7.65
CA ASN A 346 -18.92 13.91 -7.12
C ASN A 346 -19.29 12.41 -7.23
N GLY A 347 -18.36 11.58 -7.71
CA GLY A 347 -18.66 10.20 -8.10
C GLY A 347 -19.53 10.10 -9.35
N SER A 348 -19.73 8.88 -9.84
CA SER A 348 -20.69 8.49 -10.89
C SER A 348 -21.31 7.14 -10.54
N ASP A 349 -22.37 6.74 -11.24
CA ASP A 349 -22.98 5.40 -11.14
C ASP A 349 -23.21 4.96 -9.68
N TRP A 350 -23.79 5.86 -8.87
CA TRP A 350 -23.92 5.66 -7.43
C TRP A 350 -24.65 4.37 -7.08
N PHE A 351 -24.09 3.61 -6.16
CA PHE A 351 -24.71 2.42 -5.62
C PHE A 351 -26.03 2.77 -4.90
N SER A 352 -26.98 1.84 -4.93
CA SER A 352 -28.27 1.97 -4.25
C SER A 352 -28.55 0.68 -3.49
N GLY A 353 -28.54 0.79 -2.15
CA GLY A 353 -28.61 -0.37 -1.26
C GLY A 353 -27.72 -0.19 -0.03
N CYS A 354 -27.19 -1.30 0.48
CA CYS A 354 -26.35 -1.30 1.67
C CYS A 354 -25.00 -1.99 1.42
N ILE A 355 -23.92 -1.49 2.03
CA ILE A 355 -22.61 -2.18 2.06
C ILE A 355 -22.23 -2.33 3.53
N SER A 356 -21.89 -3.55 3.96
CA SER A 356 -21.50 -3.82 5.35
C SER A 356 -19.98 -3.87 5.52
N ARG A 357 -19.25 -4.42 4.54
CA ARG A 357 -17.80 -4.58 4.63
C ARG A 357 -17.13 -4.58 3.25
N THR A 358 -15.97 -3.93 3.15
CA THR A 358 -15.08 -3.96 1.98
C THR A 358 -13.66 -4.26 2.43
N ASP A 359 -13.07 -5.31 1.87
CA ASP A 359 -11.71 -5.76 2.19
C ASP A 359 -10.85 -5.81 0.92
N VAL A 360 -9.58 -5.38 1.02
CA VAL A 360 -8.64 -5.26 -0.10
C VAL A 360 -7.29 -5.85 0.27
N TRP A 361 -6.77 -6.73 -0.59
CA TRP A 361 -5.46 -7.38 -0.44
C TRP A 361 -4.56 -7.12 -1.65
N ASN A 362 -3.24 -7.08 -1.43
CA ASN A 362 -2.19 -7.11 -2.46
C ASN A 362 -1.80 -8.55 -2.88
N LYS A 363 -2.69 -9.50 -2.64
CA LYS A 363 -2.56 -10.93 -2.97
C LYS A 363 -3.88 -11.41 -3.55
N ALA A 364 -3.84 -12.36 -4.49
CA ALA A 364 -5.01 -13.13 -4.87
C ALA A 364 -5.34 -14.18 -3.80
N LEU A 365 -6.53 -14.08 -3.21
CA LEU A 365 -7.02 -15.06 -2.25
C LEU A 365 -7.43 -16.35 -2.95
N SER A 366 -7.13 -17.49 -2.32
CA SER A 366 -7.67 -18.79 -2.67
C SER A 366 -9.17 -18.88 -2.37
N VAL A 367 -9.88 -19.83 -2.98
CA VAL A 367 -11.32 -20.07 -2.70
C VAL A 367 -11.57 -20.35 -1.22
N SER A 368 -10.66 -21.09 -0.56
CA SER A 368 -10.72 -21.34 0.88
C SER A 368 -10.54 -20.06 1.70
N GLU A 369 -9.62 -19.18 1.31
CA GLU A 369 -9.44 -17.88 1.98
C GLU A 369 -10.65 -16.97 1.75
N ILE A 370 -11.20 -16.91 0.53
CA ILE A 370 -12.43 -16.15 0.23
C ILE A 370 -13.58 -16.63 1.11
N LYS A 371 -13.80 -17.95 1.18
CA LYS A 371 -14.83 -18.54 2.04
C LYS A 371 -14.56 -18.28 3.52
N LYS A 372 -13.30 -18.35 3.96
CA LYS A 372 -12.92 -17.99 5.34
C LYS A 372 -13.28 -16.54 5.64
N TYR A 373 -12.85 -15.60 4.80
CA TYR A 373 -13.09 -14.17 4.99
C TYR A 373 -14.51 -13.73 4.61
N MET A 374 -15.39 -14.62 4.10
CA MET A 374 -16.83 -14.38 4.15
C MET A 374 -17.35 -14.43 5.58
N MET A 375 -16.80 -15.35 6.38
CA MET A 375 -17.26 -15.67 7.74
C MET A 375 -16.39 -15.08 8.86
N GLU A 376 -15.27 -14.46 8.52
CA GLU A 376 -14.34 -13.90 9.50
C GLU A 376 -13.89 -12.54 8.99
N GLU A 377 -13.77 -11.56 9.89
CA GLU A 377 -13.14 -10.30 9.54
C GLU A 377 -11.62 -10.53 9.44
N PRO A 378 -10.95 -10.09 8.37
CA PRO A 378 -9.52 -10.30 8.25
C PRO A 378 -8.76 -9.51 9.32
N LEU A 379 -7.70 -10.13 9.83
CA LEU A 379 -6.78 -9.52 10.78
C LEU A 379 -5.70 -8.73 10.03
N PRO A 380 -5.19 -7.63 10.59
CA PRO A 380 -4.08 -6.90 9.99
C PRO A 380 -2.87 -7.85 9.79
N GLN A 381 -2.50 -8.08 8.54
CA GLN A 381 -1.38 -8.89 8.07
C GLN A 381 -0.74 -8.18 6.87
N ASP A 382 0.51 -8.50 6.53
CA ASP A 382 1.28 -7.75 5.51
C ASP A 382 0.63 -7.67 4.13
N SER A 383 -0.25 -8.63 3.81
CA SER A 383 -0.97 -8.65 2.54
C SER A 383 -2.33 -7.95 2.53
N LEU A 384 -2.89 -7.62 3.69
CA LEU A 384 -4.16 -6.90 3.81
C LEU A 384 -3.87 -5.39 3.73
N CYS A 385 -4.33 -4.75 2.67
CA CYS A 385 -4.12 -3.31 2.45
C CYS A 385 -5.20 -2.47 3.13
N ALA A 386 -6.44 -2.94 3.07
CA ALA A 386 -7.56 -2.30 3.72
C ALA A 386 -8.63 -3.28 4.17
N SER A 387 -9.28 -2.97 5.28
CA SER A 387 -10.55 -3.59 5.66
C SER A 387 -11.43 -2.55 6.34
N TRP A 388 -12.56 -2.25 5.69
CA TRP A 388 -13.51 -1.24 6.09
C TRP A 388 -14.83 -1.90 6.48
N SER A 389 -15.10 -1.94 7.78
CA SER A 389 -16.38 -2.40 8.33
C SER A 389 -17.29 -1.21 8.62
N MET A 390 -18.54 -1.28 8.16
CA MET A 390 -19.51 -0.16 8.17
C MET A 390 -20.34 -0.09 9.46
N PHE A 391 -19.79 -0.57 10.57
CA PHE A 391 -20.45 -0.56 11.89
C PHE A 391 -20.32 0.77 12.65
N MET A 392 -19.32 1.60 12.30
CA MET A 392 -19.05 2.86 13.01
C MET A 392 -19.58 4.08 12.27
N ARG A 393 -19.98 5.10 13.05
CA ARG A 393 -20.26 6.45 12.54
C ARG A 393 -19.05 7.10 11.83
N THR A 394 -17.84 6.63 12.07
CA THR A 394 -16.67 6.99 11.27
C THR A 394 -16.09 5.70 10.73
N VAL A 395 -16.11 5.53 9.41
CA VAL A 395 -15.54 4.35 8.76
C VAL A 395 -14.03 4.57 8.70
N VAL A 396 -13.27 3.62 9.24
CA VAL A 396 -11.80 3.65 9.25
C VAL A 396 -11.27 2.36 8.65
N ASN A 397 -10.10 2.43 8.02
CA ASN A 397 -9.37 1.23 7.62
C ASN A 397 -8.84 0.52 8.87
N SER A 398 -9.16 -0.75 9.09
CA SER A 398 -8.69 -1.51 10.25
C SER A 398 -7.17 -1.79 10.25
N CYS A 399 -6.48 -1.56 9.13
CA CYS A 399 -5.04 -1.82 8.98
C CYS A 399 -4.13 -0.68 9.47
N ASP A 400 -4.60 0.56 9.34
CA ASP A 400 -3.85 1.78 9.70
C ASP A 400 -4.69 2.86 10.41
N PHE A 401 -5.99 2.59 10.62
CA PHE A 401 -6.97 3.49 11.21
C PHE A 401 -7.16 4.81 10.45
N SER A 402 -6.76 4.89 9.18
CA SER A 402 -7.05 6.03 8.33
C SER A 402 -8.57 6.15 8.10
N PRO A 403 -9.17 7.33 8.28
CA PRO A 403 -10.59 7.51 8.07
C PRO A 403 -10.93 7.55 6.58
N LEU A 404 -12.12 7.05 6.23
CA LEU A 404 -12.75 7.37 4.95
C LEU A 404 -13.59 8.64 5.10
N MET A 405 -13.43 9.56 4.16
CA MET A 405 -14.26 10.75 4.06
C MET A 405 -15.63 10.35 3.52
N ARG A 406 -16.68 10.78 4.23
CA ARG A 406 -18.06 10.68 3.75
C ARG A 406 -18.35 11.83 2.81
N VAL A 407 -18.92 11.51 1.66
CA VAL A 407 -19.53 12.51 0.79
C VAL A 407 -21.04 12.41 1.00
N ASN A 408 -21.66 13.53 1.41
CA ASN A 408 -23.05 13.67 1.87
C ASN A 408 -23.37 12.98 3.23
N GLU A 409 -24.64 13.04 3.67
CA GLU A 409 -25.13 12.51 4.96
C GLU A 409 -25.28 10.98 4.96
N LEU A 410 -24.25 10.25 4.54
CA LEU A 410 -24.21 8.78 4.55
C LEU A 410 -24.56 8.25 5.95
N HIS A 411 -25.65 7.50 6.05
CA HIS A 411 -26.21 6.99 7.30
C HIS A 411 -25.87 5.51 7.48
N ILE A 412 -25.55 5.13 8.72
CA ILE A 412 -25.34 3.73 9.11
C ILE A 412 -26.63 3.23 9.74
N ALA A 413 -27.18 2.13 9.21
CA ALA A 413 -28.37 1.47 9.71
C ALA A 413 -28.23 -0.06 9.61
N ASP A 414 -29.02 -0.79 10.38
CA ASP A 414 -29.10 -2.24 10.29
C ASP A 414 -29.99 -2.63 9.11
N GLN A 415 -29.47 -3.48 8.22
CA GLN A 415 -30.25 -4.07 7.13
C GLN A 415 -30.55 -5.53 7.47
N VAL A 416 -31.84 -5.89 7.47
CA VAL A 416 -32.37 -7.17 7.94
C VAL A 416 -32.86 -8.03 6.76
N GLU A 417 -32.65 -9.34 6.84
CA GLU A 417 -33.12 -10.35 5.86
C GLU A 417 -33.48 -11.68 6.57
N GLU A 418 -34.42 -12.46 6.03
CA GLU A 418 -34.70 -13.82 6.52
C GLU A 418 -33.57 -14.81 6.18
N ALA A 419 -33.14 -15.63 7.14
CA ALA A 419 -32.03 -16.57 6.95
C ALA A 419 -32.27 -17.62 5.85
N VAL A 420 -33.52 -17.95 5.55
CA VAL A 420 -33.91 -18.90 4.49
C VAL A 420 -33.52 -18.38 3.11
N ALA A 421 -33.60 -17.06 2.89
CA ALA A 421 -33.23 -16.42 1.64
C ALA A 421 -31.71 -16.51 1.35
N MET A 422 -30.89 -16.72 2.39
CA MET A 422 -29.43 -16.78 2.29
C MET A 422 -28.87 -18.19 2.00
N CYS A 423 -29.63 -19.28 2.15
CA CYS A 423 -29.05 -20.63 2.27
C CYS A 423 -29.13 -21.50 1.01
N GLY A 424 -28.06 -21.50 0.21
CA GLY A 424 -27.66 -22.66 -0.62
C GLY A 424 -26.45 -23.36 0.00
N GLU A 425 -26.66 -24.37 0.87
CA GLU A 425 -25.69 -25.26 1.55
C GLU A 425 -24.35 -24.72 2.15
N ASN A 426 -23.91 -23.49 1.88
CA ASN A 426 -22.57 -22.98 2.22
C ASN A 426 -22.58 -21.61 2.94
N HIS A 427 -23.76 -21.07 3.26
CA HIS A 427 -23.89 -19.77 3.92
C HIS A 427 -24.17 -19.95 5.41
N GLN A 428 -23.10 -20.03 6.19
CA GLN A 428 -23.15 -19.81 7.63
C GLN A 428 -22.45 -18.50 7.97
N PRO A 429 -23.15 -17.38 8.14
CA PRO A 429 -22.53 -16.22 8.76
C PRO A 429 -21.99 -16.63 10.12
N LEU A 430 -20.68 -16.58 10.25
CA LEU A 430 -19.99 -16.60 11.52
C LEU A 430 -19.56 -15.17 11.75
N LEU A 431 -19.77 -14.67 12.95
CA LEU A 431 -18.69 -14.00 13.63
C LEU A 431 -18.50 -14.82 14.89
N ARG A 432 -17.34 -15.45 15.00
CA ARG A 432 -16.87 -15.98 16.27
C ARG A 432 -16.65 -14.75 17.13
N GLU A 433 -17.57 -14.49 18.06
CA GLU A 433 -17.61 -13.29 18.90
C GLU A 433 -16.39 -13.20 19.85
N CYS A 434 -15.54 -14.23 19.91
CA CYS A 434 -14.16 -14.15 20.39
C CYS A 434 -13.26 -15.00 19.49
N LEU A 435 -12.10 -14.45 19.10
CA LEU A 435 -11.03 -15.28 18.52
C LEU A 435 -10.60 -16.28 19.59
N PRO A 436 -10.41 -17.56 19.23
CA PRO A 436 -9.96 -18.56 20.20
C PRO A 436 -8.59 -18.16 20.76
N GLU A 437 -8.33 -18.55 22.01
CA GLU A 437 -7.02 -18.41 22.64
C GLU A 437 -5.92 -18.97 21.71
N PRO A 438 -4.98 -18.13 21.23
CA PRO A 438 -4.01 -18.52 20.22
C PRO A 438 -2.88 -19.40 20.77
N LEU A 439 -2.65 -19.42 22.07
CA LEU A 439 -1.61 -20.22 22.72
C LEU A 439 -2.22 -21.44 23.45
N SER A 440 -1.54 -22.58 23.40
CA SER A 440 -1.93 -23.74 24.20
C SER A 440 -1.80 -23.46 25.70
N GLN A 441 -2.52 -24.23 26.53
CA GLN A 441 -2.41 -24.13 27.99
C GLN A 441 -0.98 -24.41 28.48
N GLU A 442 -0.27 -25.35 27.84
CA GLU A 442 1.14 -25.60 28.14
C GLU A 442 2.03 -24.38 27.83
N GLU A 443 1.79 -23.69 26.72
CA GLU A 443 2.53 -22.47 26.35
C GLU A 443 2.25 -21.33 27.32
N LEU A 444 0.99 -21.08 27.66
CA LEU A 444 0.61 -20.06 28.64
C LEU A 444 1.26 -20.30 30.00
N GLN A 445 1.32 -21.56 30.44
CA GLN A 445 1.99 -21.95 31.68
C GLN A 445 3.50 -21.70 31.60
N GLN A 446 4.16 -22.05 30.49
CA GLN A 446 5.59 -21.75 30.29
C GLN A 446 5.87 -20.25 30.29
N CYS A 447 5.02 -19.46 29.63
CA CYS A 447 5.10 -18.00 29.64
C CYS A 447 4.99 -17.45 31.05
N ARG A 448 4.02 -17.96 31.83
CA ARG A 448 3.83 -17.59 33.24
C ARG A 448 5.05 -17.90 34.09
N GLU A 449 5.60 -19.11 33.99
CA GLU A 449 6.79 -19.51 34.75
C GLU A 449 8.01 -18.63 34.42
N LYS A 450 8.22 -18.38 33.12
CA LYS A 450 9.28 -17.48 32.65
C LYS A 450 9.08 -16.07 33.18
N PHE A 451 7.86 -15.54 33.12
CA PHE A 451 7.52 -14.22 33.62
C PHE A 451 7.76 -14.09 35.13
N LEU A 452 7.27 -15.05 35.92
CA LEU A 452 7.46 -15.06 37.38
C LEU A 452 8.92 -15.20 37.78
N SER A 453 9.72 -15.98 37.04
CA SER A 453 11.17 -16.08 37.28
C SER A 453 11.90 -14.76 37.09
N GLN A 454 11.45 -13.92 36.15
CA GLN A 454 12.01 -12.59 35.89
C GLN A 454 11.61 -11.55 36.95
N ILE A 455 10.45 -11.72 37.60
CA ILE A 455 10.03 -10.87 38.72
C ILE A 455 10.78 -11.25 40.01
N HIS A 456 10.97 -12.56 40.25
CA HIS A 456 11.67 -13.06 41.43
C HIS A 456 13.11 -12.54 41.57
N CYS A 457 13.80 -12.25 40.46
CA CYS A 457 15.18 -11.73 40.50
C CYS A 457 15.30 -10.23 40.80
N MET A 458 14.19 -9.52 41.06
CA MET A 458 14.15 -8.07 41.29
C MET A 458 13.82 -7.67 42.75
N ASP A 459 14.03 -8.55 43.73
CA ASP A 459 13.80 -8.29 45.18
C ASP A 459 12.37 -7.78 45.51
N CYS A 460 11.35 -8.28 44.79
CA CYS A 460 9.96 -7.97 45.07
C CYS A 460 9.45 -8.82 46.26
N GLU A 461 9.19 -8.20 47.42
CA GLU A 461 8.91 -8.90 48.69
C GLU A 461 7.63 -9.78 48.71
N ASN A 462 6.74 -9.73 47.71
CA ASN A 462 5.59 -10.65 47.66
C ASN A 462 4.94 -10.79 46.26
N ILE A 463 5.21 -11.88 45.55
CA ILE A 463 4.62 -12.18 44.24
C ILE A 463 3.09 -12.33 44.28
N GLU A 464 2.51 -12.79 45.39
CA GLU A 464 1.05 -12.90 45.50
C GLU A 464 0.37 -11.53 45.49
N SER A 465 1.03 -10.50 46.03
CA SER A 465 0.52 -9.12 45.98
C SER A 465 0.61 -8.50 44.59
N ILE A 466 1.56 -8.96 43.77
CA ILE A 466 1.78 -8.50 42.40
C ILE A 466 0.72 -9.10 41.47
N LEU A 467 0.45 -10.40 41.59
CA LEU A 467 -0.61 -11.11 40.85
C LEU A 467 -2.04 -10.80 41.35
N ALA A 468 -2.20 -9.94 42.36
CA ALA A 468 -3.50 -9.46 42.80
C ALA A 468 -4.20 -8.55 41.77
N GLN A 469 -3.48 -8.14 40.73
CA GLN A 469 -4.01 -7.43 39.56
C GLN A 469 -3.52 -8.11 38.27
N PRO A 470 -4.21 -7.94 37.14
CA PRO A 470 -3.72 -8.43 35.85
C PRO A 470 -2.41 -7.75 35.47
N ILE A 471 -1.42 -8.56 35.14
CA ILE A 471 -0.14 -8.08 34.63
C ILE A 471 0.09 -8.62 33.23
N VAL A 472 0.43 -7.73 32.31
CA VAL A 472 0.71 -8.10 30.92
C VAL A 472 2.21 -8.29 30.73
N GLY A 473 2.59 -9.43 30.17
CA GLY A 473 3.93 -9.73 29.69
C GLY A 473 3.92 -10.04 28.19
N SER A 474 5.09 -9.94 27.55
CA SER A 474 5.28 -10.24 26.13
C SER A 474 5.99 -11.60 25.92
N TYR A 475 5.58 -12.32 24.88
CA TYR A 475 6.15 -13.61 24.48
C TYR A 475 6.33 -13.68 22.96
N ARG A 476 7.57 -13.93 22.52
CA ARG A 476 7.92 -14.05 21.10
C ARG A 476 7.90 -15.50 20.65
N LYS A 477 7.16 -15.80 19.59
CA LYS A 477 7.11 -17.11 18.92
C LYS A 477 7.03 -16.90 17.41
N GLU A 478 7.98 -17.49 16.69
CA GLU A 478 8.14 -17.32 15.24
C GLU A 478 8.26 -15.82 14.86
N GLU A 479 7.46 -15.33 13.92
CA GLU A 479 7.42 -13.93 13.49
C GLU A 479 6.39 -13.09 14.26
N MET A 480 5.84 -13.61 15.38
CA MET A 480 4.80 -12.94 16.16
C MET A 480 5.23 -12.64 17.61
N VAL A 481 4.73 -11.54 18.13
CA VAL A 481 4.79 -11.16 19.55
C VAL A 481 3.39 -11.25 20.14
N TYR A 482 3.23 -12.05 21.20
CA TYR A 482 1.99 -12.24 21.94
C TYR A 482 2.06 -11.48 23.27
N PHE A 483 0.99 -10.78 23.61
CA PHE A 483 0.82 -10.09 24.89
C PHE A 483 -0.13 -10.90 25.76
N ILE A 484 0.34 -11.33 26.93
CA ILE A 484 -0.31 -12.32 27.79
C ILE A 484 -0.58 -11.68 29.14
N VAL A 485 -1.84 -11.74 29.60
CA VAL A 485 -2.23 -11.36 30.95
C VAL A 485 -1.97 -12.52 31.90
N HIS A 486 -1.34 -12.24 33.03
CA HIS A 486 -1.14 -13.15 34.15
C HIS A 486 -1.91 -12.64 35.37
N GLN A 487 -2.79 -13.48 35.94
CA GLN A 487 -3.51 -13.24 37.19
C GLN A 487 -3.29 -14.40 38.17
N LYS A 488 -3.76 -14.30 39.41
CA LYS A 488 -3.56 -15.34 40.44
C LYS A 488 -3.91 -16.75 39.99
N GLU A 489 -5.02 -16.91 39.25
CA GLU A 489 -5.60 -18.23 38.93
C GLU A 489 -5.51 -18.61 37.44
N CYS A 490 -5.17 -17.67 36.55
CA CYS A 490 -5.12 -17.94 35.12
C CYS A 490 -4.07 -17.12 34.35
N SER A 491 -3.82 -17.49 33.10
CA SER A 491 -3.09 -16.70 32.12
C SER A 491 -3.75 -16.83 30.77
N TYR A 492 -3.86 -15.74 30.02
CA TYR A 492 -4.57 -15.69 28.74
C TYR A 492 -3.99 -14.61 27.83
N THR A 493 -4.12 -14.78 26.52
CA THR A 493 -3.59 -13.83 25.53
C THR A 493 -4.55 -12.68 25.31
N VAL A 494 -4.08 -11.44 25.45
CA VAL A 494 -4.88 -10.23 25.20
C VAL A 494 -4.73 -9.71 23.76
N SER A 495 -3.54 -9.80 23.19
CA SER A 495 -3.26 -9.29 21.84
C SER A 495 -2.02 -9.92 21.25
N SER A 496 -1.81 -9.72 19.96
CA SER A 496 -0.59 -10.14 19.26
C SER A 496 -0.28 -9.20 18.09
N ILE A 497 0.99 -9.10 17.72
CA ILE A 497 1.46 -8.28 16.60
C ILE A 497 2.64 -8.96 15.89
N SER A 498 2.76 -8.73 14.58
CA SER A 498 3.94 -9.18 13.82
C SER A 498 5.20 -8.47 14.32
N ALA A 499 6.29 -9.22 14.46
CA ALA A 499 7.54 -8.75 15.04
C ALA A 499 8.26 -7.72 14.16
N ASP A 500 8.04 -7.76 12.84
CA ASP A 500 8.60 -6.85 11.85
C ASP A 500 7.90 -5.47 11.82
N ARG A 501 6.63 -5.41 12.23
CA ARG A 501 5.87 -4.15 12.42
C ARG A 501 6.40 -3.32 13.58
N LEU A 502 7.06 -3.93 14.56
CA LEU A 502 7.66 -3.22 15.69
C LEU A 502 8.96 -2.55 15.23
N GLY A 503 9.11 -1.24 15.45
CA GLY A 503 10.30 -0.50 15.02
C GLY A 503 11.55 -0.88 15.84
N ASP A 504 11.35 -1.14 17.13
CA ASP A 504 12.37 -1.55 18.09
C ASP A 504 11.76 -2.29 19.31
N GLU A 505 12.61 -2.69 20.25
CA GLU A 505 12.19 -3.32 21.52
C GLU A 505 11.44 -2.33 22.45
N LEU A 506 11.56 -1.01 22.25
CA LEU A 506 10.81 -0.03 23.03
C LEU A 506 9.34 0.00 22.64
N ASP A 507 9.00 -0.23 21.37
CA ASP A 507 7.61 -0.33 20.92
C ASP A 507 6.90 -1.52 21.61
N GLU A 508 7.54 -2.69 21.68
CA GLU A 508 7.03 -3.85 22.42
C GLU A 508 6.80 -3.51 23.91
N TRP A 509 7.81 -2.91 24.55
CA TRP A 509 7.75 -2.52 25.95
C TRP A 509 6.65 -1.48 26.24
N ARG A 510 6.44 -0.49 25.36
CA ARG A 510 5.38 0.52 25.52
C ARG A 510 3.99 -0.07 25.39
N ILE A 511 3.81 -1.01 24.45
CA ILE A 511 2.55 -1.73 24.30
C ILE A 511 2.27 -2.52 25.59
N GLU A 512 3.28 -3.22 26.14
CA GLU A 512 3.18 -3.93 27.43
C GLU A 512 2.74 -2.97 28.56
N VAL A 513 3.36 -1.79 28.69
CA VAL A 513 3.00 -0.77 29.71
C VAL A 513 1.55 -0.28 29.54
N ILE A 514 1.13 0.05 28.32
CA ILE A 514 -0.24 0.54 28.06
C ILE A 514 -1.27 -0.55 28.33
N LEU A 515 -0.99 -1.79 27.92
CA LEU A 515 -1.87 -2.93 28.16
C LEU A 515 -2.00 -3.23 29.67
N ASN A 516 -0.93 -3.07 30.46
CA ASN A 516 -1.01 -3.20 31.91
C ASN A 516 -1.96 -2.16 32.53
N ILE A 517 -1.88 -0.90 32.08
CA ILE A 517 -2.77 0.17 32.58
C ILE A 517 -4.23 -0.13 32.23
N ILE A 518 -4.49 -0.54 30.99
CA ILE A 518 -5.85 -0.78 30.51
C ILE A 518 -6.44 -2.07 31.09
N SER A 519 -5.67 -3.15 31.20
CA SER A 519 -6.11 -4.39 31.82
C SER A 519 -6.43 -4.18 33.29
N SER A 520 -5.57 -3.48 34.03
CA SER A 520 -5.81 -3.15 35.44
C SER A 520 -7.00 -2.20 35.62
N LEU A 521 -7.21 -1.25 34.71
CA LEU A 521 -8.36 -0.35 34.75
C LEU A 521 -9.68 -1.10 34.50
N LEU A 522 -9.72 -2.01 33.50
CA LEU A 522 -10.91 -2.80 33.18
C LEU A 522 -11.24 -3.81 34.29
N ASP A 523 -10.22 -4.45 34.86
CA ASP A 523 -10.36 -5.36 35.99
C ASP A 523 -10.89 -4.63 37.25
N LEU A 524 -10.34 -3.46 37.60
CA LEU A 524 -10.81 -2.65 38.73
C LEU A 524 -12.29 -2.26 38.58
N LEU A 525 -12.65 -1.77 37.40
CA LEU A 525 -13.94 -1.13 37.20
C LEU A 525 -15.05 -2.14 36.97
N LEU A 526 -14.72 -3.23 36.27
CA LEU A 526 -15.71 -4.14 35.70
C LEU A 526 -15.48 -5.61 36.04
N SER A 527 -14.29 -5.99 36.51
CA SER A 527 -13.90 -7.40 36.73
C SER A 527 -14.02 -8.24 35.45
N ILE A 528 -13.71 -7.62 34.29
CA ILE A 528 -13.80 -8.26 32.97
C ILE A 528 -12.38 -8.55 32.45
N HIS A 529 -12.18 -9.76 31.92
CA HIS A 529 -11.00 -10.11 31.14
C HIS A 529 -11.01 -9.39 29.79
N ILE A 530 -9.84 -9.08 29.23
CA ILE A 530 -9.77 -8.55 27.87
C ILE A 530 -9.84 -9.73 26.89
N ALA A 531 -10.79 -9.71 25.95
CA ALA A 531 -10.87 -10.75 24.93
C ALA A 531 -9.66 -10.67 23.99
N TYR A 532 -9.15 -11.82 23.52
CA TYR A 532 -8.06 -11.83 22.56
C TYR A 532 -8.45 -11.04 21.30
N ASN A 533 -7.74 -9.95 21.06
CA ASN A 533 -7.92 -9.13 19.87
C ASN A 533 -6.56 -8.58 19.40
N PRO A 534 -6.03 -9.05 18.26
CA PRO A 534 -4.73 -8.60 17.75
C PRO A 534 -4.74 -7.12 17.32
N ARG A 535 -5.91 -6.53 17.09
CA ARG A 535 -6.04 -5.10 16.74
C ARG A 535 -5.67 -4.18 17.88
N ILE A 536 -5.68 -4.66 19.14
CA ILE A 536 -5.34 -3.84 20.31
C ILE A 536 -3.87 -3.38 20.22
N ALA A 537 -2.92 -4.30 20.01
CA ALA A 537 -1.50 -3.97 19.90
C ALA A 537 -1.22 -3.04 18.70
N VAL A 538 -1.87 -3.30 17.56
CA VAL A 538 -1.76 -2.45 16.36
C VAL A 538 -2.31 -1.04 16.61
N PHE A 539 -3.46 -0.92 17.26
CA PHE A 539 -4.04 0.38 17.61
C PHE A 539 -3.15 1.15 18.60
N ILE A 540 -2.59 0.47 19.60
CA ILE A 540 -1.64 1.09 20.52
C ILE A 540 -0.43 1.62 19.74
N LEU A 541 0.16 0.81 18.86
CA LEU A 541 1.32 1.19 18.07
C LEU A 541 1.02 2.38 17.15
N ASP A 542 -0.04 2.30 16.34
CA ASP A 542 -0.24 3.23 15.22
C ASP A 542 -1.05 4.47 15.62
N SER A 543 -1.98 4.35 16.59
CA SER A 543 -2.86 5.45 17.00
C SER A 543 -2.51 6.09 18.34
N ILE A 544 -1.91 5.34 19.29
CA ILE A 544 -1.59 5.87 20.61
C ILE A 544 -0.13 6.33 20.68
N LEU A 545 0.82 5.49 20.30
CA LEU A 545 2.25 5.82 20.35
C LEU A 545 2.66 6.83 19.28
N SER A 546 1.82 7.09 18.27
CA SER A 546 1.98 8.18 17.31
C SER A 546 1.68 9.57 17.89
N LEU A 547 0.99 9.66 19.04
CA LEU A 547 0.72 10.94 19.72
C LEU A 547 1.96 11.47 20.44
N ALA A 548 2.36 12.71 20.11
CA ALA A 548 3.51 13.36 20.74
C ALA A 548 3.36 13.51 22.26
N ALA A 549 2.13 13.78 22.75
CA ALA A 549 1.84 13.89 24.18
C ALA A 549 2.06 12.58 24.93
N VAL A 550 1.68 11.44 24.34
CA VAL A 550 1.90 10.10 24.92
C VAL A 550 3.39 9.83 25.03
N ARG A 551 4.16 10.08 23.96
CA ARG A 551 5.63 9.90 23.99
C ARG A 551 6.31 10.79 25.03
N ALA A 552 5.88 12.05 25.14
CA ALA A 552 6.38 12.96 26.18
C ALA A 552 6.11 12.43 27.60
N ALA A 553 4.95 11.80 27.84
CA ALA A 553 4.65 11.19 29.14
C ALA A 553 5.65 10.07 29.50
N PHE A 554 6.01 9.21 28.55
CA PHE A 554 7.00 8.14 28.76
C PHE A 554 8.43 8.66 29.04
N ALA A 555 8.77 9.87 28.59
CA ALA A 555 10.11 10.44 28.75
C ALA A 555 10.36 11.06 30.13
N VAL A 556 9.31 11.36 30.90
CA VAL A 556 9.39 12.11 32.17
C VAL A 556 9.46 11.18 33.39
N VAL A 557 9.18 9.89 33.24
CA VAL A 557 9.21 8.91 34.34
C VAL A 557 10.64 8.69 34.79
N LYS A 558 10.90 8.85 36.10
CA LYS A 558 12.20 8.59 36.69
C LYS A 558 12.27 7.13 37.16
N ASP A 559 13.34 6.45 36.81
CA ASP A 559 13.59 5.08 37.25
C ASP A 559 13.60 5.03 38.80
N ASN A 560 12.90 4.06 39.39
CA ASN A 560 12.78 3.84 40.84
C ASN A 560 12.02 4.91 41.67
N ASP A 561 11.18 5.76 41.07
CA ASP A 561 10.30 6.68 41.82
C ASP A 561 8.81 6.32 41.67
N LYS A 562 8.22 5.75 42.72
CA LYS A 562 6.79 5.39 42.79
C LYS A 562 5.85 6.59 42.55
N SER A 563 6.21 7.79 43.02
CA SER A 563 5.39 9.00 42.82
C SER A 563 5.33 9.41 41.35
N SER A 564 6.44 9.23 40.63
CA SER A 564 6.52 9.48 39.19
C SER A 564 5.69 8.48 38.38
N ALA A 565 5.66 7.20 38.79
CA ALA A 565 4.85 6.15 38.16
C ALA A 565 3.33 6.41 38.33
N VAL A 566 2.89 6.80 39.54
CA VAL A 566 1.49 7.20 39.78
C VAL A 566 1.11 8.39 38.89
N SER A 567 1.96 9.41 38.83
CA SER A 567 1.74 10.60 38.00
C SER A 567 1.66 10.26 36.50
N PHE A 568 2.50 9.33 36.04
CA PHE A 568 2.50 8.84 34.67
C PHE A 568 1.18 8.15 34.29
N ILE A 569 0.68 7.25 35.13
CA ILE A 569 -0.58 6.52 34.89
C ILE A 569 -1.73 7.51 34.66
N PHE A 570 -1.93 8.46 35.58
CA PHE A 570 -3.01 9.44 35.48
C PHE A 570 -2.86 10.39 34.30
N ASN A 571 -1.62 10.83 34.01
CA ASN A 571 -1.36 11.70 32.87
C ASN A 571 -1.65 11.00 31.54
N LEU A 572 -1.22 9.73 31.40
CA LEU A 572 -1.47 8.96 30.20
C LEU A 572 -2.98 8.76 29.96
N ILE A 573 -3.74 8.35 30.98
CA ILE A 573 -5.20 8.21 30.88
C ILE A 573 -5.86 9.52 30.45
N LYS A 574 -5.43 10.65 31.01
CA LYS A 574 -5.93 11.98 30.65
C LYS A 574 -5.67 12.30 29.18
N ILE A 575 -4.47 12.03 28.68
CA ILE A 575 -4.10 12.23 27.26
C ILE A 575 -4.97 11.35 26.35
N LEU A 576 -5.13 10.07 26.68
CA LEU A 576 -5.94 9.14 25.88
C LEU A 576 -7.43 9.54 25.85
N PHE A 577 -7.93 10.12 26.93
CA PHE A 577 -9.30 10.64 27.01
C PHE A 577 -9.46 11.89 26.17
N SER A 578 -8.55 12.87 26.26
CA SER A 578 -8.63 14.11 25.48
C SER A 578 -8.52 13.88 23.97
N GLU A 579 -7.75 12.87 23.56
CA GLU A 579 -7.54 12.49 22.16
C GLU A 579 -8.60 11.48 21.65
N ASN A 580 -9.62 11.18 22.45
CA ASN A 580 -10.69 10.22 22.15
C ASN A 580 -10.19 8.80 21.78
N ARG A 581 -9.00 8.42 22.26
CA ARG A 581 -8.38 7.10 21.99
C ARG A 581 -8.79 6.04 22.99
N ILE A 582 -9.06 6.43 24.23
CA ILE A 582 -9.42 5.49 25.30
C ILE A 582 -10.71 4.72 25.01
N ILE A 583 -11.73 5.38 24.42
CA ILE A 583 -13.01 4.75 24.08
C ILE A 583 -12.81 3.69 23.01
N THR A 584 -12.00 3.98 21.99
CA THR A 584 -11.71 3.02 20.92
C THR A 584 -10.93 1.82 21.45
N LEU A 585 -9.95 2.05 22.32
CA LEU A 585 -9.18 0.99 22.95
C LEU A 585 -10.06 0.08 23.84
N ILE A 586 -10.98 0.66 24.62
CA ILE A 586 -11.95 -0.12 25.42
C ILE A 586 -12.89 -0.93 24.53
N LYS A 587 -13.36 -0.37 23.42
CA LYS A 587 -14.21 -1.10 22.45
C LYS A 587 -13.48 -2.29 21.83
N LEU A 588 -12.20 -2.12 21.50
CA LEU A 588 -11.36 -3.23 21.01
C LEU A 588 -11.14 -4.30 22.08
N ALA A 589 -11.05 -3.88 23.35
CA ALA A 589 -10.78 -4.75 24.50
C ALA A 589 -12.00 -5.55 25.00
N VAL A 590 -13.20 -4.97 24.99
CA VAL A 590 -14.37 -5.54 25.70
C VAL A 590 -15.58 -5.79 24.78
N GLN A 591 -15.47 -5.54 23.46
CA GLN A 591 -16.57 -5.72 22.49
C GLN A 591 -17.94 -5.16 22.94
N ILE A 592 -17.94 -4.08 23.72
CA ILE A 592 -19.15 -3.53 24.33
C ILE A 592 -19.95 -2.63 23.39
N SER A 593 -21.28 -2.67 23.52
CA SER A 593 -22.18 -1.74 22.85
C SER A 593 -22.06 -0.31 23.41
N PHE A 594 -22.54 0.68 22.64
CA PHE A 594 -22.55 2.10 23.06
C PHE A 594 -23.27 2.34 24.40
N TRP A 595 -24.33 1.57 24.68
CA TRP A 595 -25.07 1.69 25.94
C TRP A 595 -24.36 0.95 27.08
N GLY A 596 -23.70 -0.18 26.82
CA GLY A 596 -22.78 -0.79 27.80
C GLY A 596 -21.64 0.15 28.19
N LEU A 597 -21.14 0.97 27.25
CA LEU A 597 -20.18 2.05 27.51
C LEU A 597 -20.78 3.14 28.40
N LEU A 598 -22.03 3.55 28.17
CA LEU A 598 -22.71 4.58 28.95
C LEU A 598 -23.07 4.09 30.36
N THR A 599 -23.49 2.84 30.51
CA THR A 599 -23.73 2.17 31.80
C THR A 599 -22.42 1.94 32.54
N MET A 600 -21.33 1.63 31.85
CA MET A 600 -19.98 1.65 32.42
C MET A 600 -19.61 3.05 32.92
N ILE A 601 -19.85 4.11 32.13
CA ILE A 601 -19.62 5.51 32.53
C ILE A 601 -20.54 5.91 33.71
N ALA A 602 -21.77 5.42 33.75
CA ALA A 602 -22.73 5.67 34.82
C ALA A 602 -22.38 4.91 36.10
N LYS A 603 -21.89 3.66 36.02
CA LYS A 603 -21.38 2.87 37.14
C LYS A 603 -20.03 3.41 37.64
N LEU A 604 -19.20 3.91 36.72
CA LEU A 604 -18.04 4.75 37.01
C LEU A 604 -18.47 5.96 37.86
N THR A 605 -19.65 6.55 37.63
CA THR A 605 -20.19 7.61 38.51
C THR A 605 -20.93 7.12 39.75
N ALA A 606 -21.47 5.90 39.77
CA ALA A 606 -22.35 5.39 40.84
C ALA A 606 -21.63 4.59 41.95
N LYS A 607 -20.53 3.89 41.67
CA LYS A 607 -19.66 3.30 42.73
C LYS A 607 -18.92 4.38 43.56
N MET A 608 -19.16 5.67 43.28
CA MET A 608 -18.40 6.82 43.75
C MET A 608 -19.11 7.66 44.80
N VAL A 609 -19.24 7.14 46.02
CA VAL A 609 -19.41 8.01 47.19
C VAL A 609 -18.11 8.80 47.47
N ASN A 610 -16.95 8.31 46.99
CA ASN A 610 -15.68 9.06 46.93
C ASN A 610 -14.71 8.53 45.82
N PRO A 611 -14.76 9.08 44.59
CA PRO A 611 -13.96 8.66 43.43
C PRO A 611 -12.46 8.53 43.72
N TRP A 612 -11.95 9.49 44.47
CA TRP A 612 -10.54 9.79 44.57
C TRP A 612 -9.81 8.78 45.45
N VAL A 613 -10.49 8.18 46.43
CA VAL A 613 -9.90 7.18 47.33
C VAL A 613 -9.64 5.87 46.59
N TYR A 614 -10.60 5.38 45.81
CA TYR A 614 -10.45 4.15 45.03
C TYR A 614 -9.41 4.30 43.92
N LEU A 615 -9.44 5.42 43.18
CA LEU A 615 -8.43 5.69 42.15
C LEU A 615 -7.02 5.87 42.76
N ALA A 616 -6.90 6.46 43.95
CA ALA A 616 -5.61 6.59 44.64
C ALA A 616 -5.04 5.24 45.08
N VAL A 617 -5.86 4.35 45.66
CA VAL A 617 -5.44 3.00 46.07
C VAL A 617 -5.11 2.14 44.84
N TRP A 618 -5.93 2.20 43.80
CA TRP A 618 -5.67 1.51 42.53
C TRP A 618 -4.37 1.99 41.88
N GLY A 619 -4.19 3.32 41.75
CA GLY A 619 -2.99 3.91 41.18
C GLY A 619 -1.74 3.56 41.98
N ALA A 620 -1.84 3.49 43.32
CA ALA A 620 -0.74 3.05 44.18
C ALA A 620 -0.35 1.58 43.93
N ASN A 621 -1.31 0.66 43.80
CA ASN A 621 -1.02 -0.75 43.54
C ASN A 621 -0.44 -0.95 42.13
N LEU A 622 -1.05 -0.34 41.11
CA LEU A 622 -0.57 -0.41 39.73
C LEU A 622 0.83 0.23 39.60
N SER A 623 1.15 1.25 40.40
CA SER A 623 2.47 1.89 40.36
C SER A 623 3.63 0.93 40.63
N ALA A 624 3.42 -0.12 41.44
CA ALA A 624 4.44 -1.13 41.71
C ALA A 624 4.73 -1.98 40.47
N VAL A 625 3.68 -2.40 39.75
CA VAL A 625 3.79 -3.13 38.47
C VAL A 625 4.47 -2.26 37.42
N ILE A 626 4.02 -1.01 37.28
CA ILE A 626 4.63 -0.05 36.36
C ILE A 626 6.10 0.16 36.68
N LEU A 627 6.49 0.28 37.96
CA LEU A 627 7.89 0.43 38.35
C LEU A 627 8.76 -0.75 37.86
N VAL A 628 8.27 -1.98 38.04
CA VAL A 628 8.95 -3.20 37.55
C VAL A 628 9.10 -3.18 36.03
N LEU A 629 8.08 -2.73 35.30
CA LEU A 629 8.16 -2.60 33.84
C LEU A 629 9.15 -1.52 33.41
N PHE A 630 9.22 -0.39 34.11
CA PHE A 630 10.19 0.67 33.82
C PHE A 630 11.64 0.23 34.12
N LEU A 631 11.87 -0.62 35.13
CA LEU A 631 13.17 -1.26 35.35
C LEU A 631 13.59 -2.20 34.21
N ARG A 632 12.61 -2.78 33.49
CA ARG A 632 12.81 -3.62 32.30
C ARG A 632 12.90 -2.83 31.00
N LYS A 633 12.87 -1.49 31.04
CA LYS A 633 12.93 -0.65 29.84
C LYS A 633 14.18 -0.99 29.01
N PRO A 634 14.02 -1.46 27.76
CA PRO A 634 15.15 -1.75 26.88
C PRO A 634 15.99 -0.49 26.66
N ARG A 635 17.31 -0.65 26.49
CA ARG A 635 18.13 0.48 26.05
C ARG A 635 17.65 0.91 24.67
N PRO A 636 17.38 2.21 24.44
CA PRO A 636 17.06 2.69 23.10
C PRO A 636 18.16 2.24 22.16
N ASN A 637 17.80 1.51 21.10
CA ASN A 637 18.72 1.23 20.01
C ASN A 637 18.32 2.17 18.88
N PRO A 638 18.76 3.44 18.91
CA PRO A 638 18.35 4.44 17.93
C PRO A 638 18.74 3.93 16.55
N LYS A 639 17.78 3.54 15.71
CA LYS A 639 18.06 3.17 14.31
C LYS A 639 17.78 4.38 13.43
N ILE A 640 18.75 4.74 12.60
CA ILE A 640 18.55 5.64 11.47
C ILE A 640 18.49 4.78 10.21
N SER A 641 17.55 5.10 9.33
CA SER A 641 17.33 4.45 8.05
C SER A 641 17.34 5.48 6.93
N ILE A 642 17.59 5.03 5.72
CA ILE A 642 17.57 5.86 4.51
C ILE A 642 16.26 5.61 3.79
N GLU A 643 15.50 6.66 3.54
CA GLU A 643 14.24 6.59 2.80
C GLU A 643 14.45 6.81 1.31
N SER A 644 15.26 7.81 0.93
CA SER A 644 15.53 8.14 -0.47
C SER A 644 16.88 8.81 -0.68
N ILE A 645 17.41 8.71 -1.91
CA ILE A 645 18.62 9.41 -2.36
C ILE A 645 18.33 10.03 -3.72
N ALA A 646 18.60 11.34 -3.85
CA ALA A 646 18.47 12.12 -5.06
C ALA A 646 19.84 12.60 -5.56
N PHE A 647 20.14 12.36 -6.83
CA PHE A 647 21.34 12.86 -7.52
C PHE A 647 21.03 14.11 -8.34
N HIS A 648 19.83 14.20 -8.91
CA HIS A 648 19.26 15.40 -9.48
C HIS A 648 18.47 16.13 -8.38
N HIS A 649 18.92 17.32 -7.98
CA HIS A 649 18.37 17.99 -6.80
C HIS A 649 18.17 19.51 -6.97
N GLY A 650 18.69 20.11 -8.05
CA GLY A 650 18.41 21.51 -8.40
C GLY A 650 18.90 22.56 -7.40
N ILE A 651 19.83 22.22 -6.49
CA ILE A 651 20.31 23.15 -5.45
C ILE A 651 21.35 24.09 -6.08
N PRO A 652 21.13 25.42 -6.07
CA PRO A 652 22.07 26.37 -6.64
C PRO A 652 23.46 26.29 -6.00
N GLY A 653 24.50 26.34 -6.83
CA GLY A 653 25.90 26.34 -6.39
C GLY A 653 26.52 24.96 -6.14
N TYR A 654 25.75 23.89 -6.28
CA TYR A 654 26.24 22.50 -6.28
C TYR A 654 26.05 21.87 -7.65
N ILE A 655 26.91 20.90 -7.98
CA ILE A 655 26.80 20.15 -9.23
C ILE A 655 25.92 18.93 -8.99
N ASP A 656 24.83 18.83 -9.73
CA ASP A 656 23.88 17.72 -9.68
C ASP A 656 23.83 16.97 -11.02
N ALA A 657 23.10 15.85 -11.02
CA ALA A 657 22.85 15.07 -12.24
C ALA A 657 21.87 15.80 -13.17
N ILE A 658 21.92 15.51 -14.47
CA ILE A 658 20.98 16.05 -15.46
C ILE A 658 19.70 15.20 -15.55
N ASP A 659 18.62 15.82 -16.05
CA ASP A 659 17.38 15.12 -16.36
C ASP A 659 17.59 14.03 -17.40
N ILE A 660 17.02 12.86 -17.16
CA ILE A 660 17.11 11.72 -18.06
C ILE A 660 15.80 10.95 -18.15
N ARG A 661 15.75 10.06 -19.14
CA ARG A 661 14.73 9.04 -19.30
C ARG A 661 15.36 7.77 -19.86
N LYS A 662 14.62 6.68 -19.87
CA LYS A 662 15.13 5.43 -20.41
C LYS A 662 15.06 5.41 -21.93
N ASN A 663 13.86 5.66 -22.47
CA ASN A 663 13.53 5.74 -23.89
C ASN A 663 12.20 6.52 -24.06
N ASP A 664 11.61 6.55 -25.26
CA ASP A 664 10.35 7.25 -25.61
C ASP A 664 9.12 6.86 -24.79
N SER A 665 9.07 5.64 -24.25
CA SER A 665 7.91 5.13 -23.49
C SER A 665 8.15 5.11 -21.98
N GLN A 666 9.41 5.03 -21.52
CA GLN A 666 9.76 4.83 -20.11
C GLN A 666 10.56 6.02 -19.54
N GLN A 667 10.06 6.58 -18.44
CA GLN A 667 10.76 7.58 -17.62
C GLN A 667 11.43 6.92 -16.41
N TRP A 668 12.51 7.52 -15.95
CA TRP A 668 13.13 7.16 -14.68
C TRP A 668 12.44 7.88 -13.52
N LEU A 669 12.38 7.23 -12.35
CA LEU A 669 11.74 7.78 -11.15
C LEU A 669 12.67 8.77 -10.44
N TRP A 670 12.08 9.77 -9.77
CA TRP A 670 12.76 10.73 -8.92
C TRP A 670 12.11 10.78 -7.52
N PRO A 671 12.89 10.76 -6.41
CA PRO A 671 14.33 10.51 -6.35
C PRO A 671 14.82 9.23 -7.01
N GLU A 672 16.10 9.22 -7.39
CA GLU A 672 16.69 8.12 -8.14
C GLU A 672 16.76 6.81 -7.34
N TRP A 673 16.68 6.87 -6.01
CA TRP A 673 16.64 5.70 -5.15
C TRP A 673 15.65 5.87 -4.00
N TYR A 674 14.93 4.79 -3.66
CA TYR A 674 14.05 4.71 -2.50
C TYR A 674 14.13 3.35 -1.79
N ALA A 675 13.83 3.35 -0.49
CA ALA A 675 13.65 2.14 0.30
C ALA A 675 12.36 1.41 -0.11
N GLY A 676 12.47 0.39 -0.96
CA GLY A 676 11.35 -0.50 -1.32
C GLY A 676 11.23 -0.83 -2.81
N ILE A 677 11.95 -0.13 -3.68
CA ILE A 677 11.97 -0.44 -5.11
C ILE A 677 13.16 -1.36 -5.47
N PRO A 678 12.97 -2.35 -6.37
CA PRO A 678 14.02 -3.33 -6.69
C PRO A 678 15.16 -2.76 -7.55
N VAL A 679 14.93 -1.67 -8.29
CA VAL A 679 15.94 -1.08 -9.20
C VAL A 679 15.97 0.44 -9.03
N ALA A 680 17.15 0.99 -8.74
CA ALA A 680 17.40 2.43 -8.69
C ALA A 680 17.44 3.04 -10.09
N SER A 681 16.91 4.25 -10.24
CA SER A 681 17.14 5.06 -11.43
C SER A 681 18.63 5.41 -11.56
N PRO A 682 19.18 5.46 -12.78
CA PRO A 682 20.53 5.95 -13.01
C PRO A 682 20.63 7.47 -12.84
N ALA A 683 21.85 7.97 -12.72
CA ALA A 683 22.17 9.40 -12.75
C ALA A 683 23.24 9.71 -13.81
N VAL A 684 23.18 10.90 -14.42
CA VAL A 684 24.13 11.32 -15.46
C VAL A 684 24.81 12.62 -15.06
N TYR A 685 26.14 12.62 -15.01
CA TYR A 685 26.97 13.78 -14.70
C TYR A 685 27.77 14.27 -15.91
N ARG A 686 27.97 15.59 -15.97
CA ARG A 686 28.78 16.26 -17.00
C ARG A 686 30.21 16.45 -16.52
N ILE A 687 31.18 15.87 -17.21
CA ILE A 687 32.61 15.96 -16.89
C ILE A 687 33.05 17.44 -16.88
N SER A 688 32.60 18.24 -17.84
CA SER A 688 32.94 19.66 -17.94
C SER A 688 32.46 20.49 -16.74
N SER A 689 31.40 20.07 -16.04
CA SER A 689 30.97 20.75 -14.80
C SER A 689 32.04 20.72 -13.71
N PHE A 690 32.98 19.78 -13.79
CA PHE A 690 34.05 19.58 -12.80
C PHE A 690 35.41 20.17 -13.24
N ALA A 691 35.45 20.93 -14.34
CA ALA A 691 36.69 21.53 -14.85
C ALA A 691 37.14 22.75 -14.01
N ALA A 692 36.22 23.41 -13.31
CA ALA A 692 36.53 24.56 -12.46
C ALA A 692 37.04 24.11 -11.07
N ALA A 693 38.08 24.78 -10.57
CA ALA A 693 38.56 24.59 -9.20
C ALA A 693 37.46 24.94 -8.19
N GLY A 694 37.23 24.07 -7.20
CA GLY A 694 36.18 24.27 -6.18
C GLY A 694 34.79 23.76 -6.56
N SER A 695 34.69 22.88 -7.57
CA SER A 695 33.47 22.14 -7.91
C SER A 695 32.95 21.34 -6.72
N ARG A 696 31.66 21.45 -6.38
CA ARG A 696 31.03 20.79 -5.22
C ARG A 696 29.89 19.88 -5.68
N PRO A 697 30.19 18.65 -6.12
CA PRO A 697 29.15 17.65 -6.34
C PRO A 697 28.50 17.26 -5.01
N ALA A 698 27.20 17.05 -5.04
CA ALA A 698 26.46 16.59 -3.87
C ALA A 698 25.37 15.60 -4.28
N VAL A 699 24.88 14.88 -3.26
CA VAL A 699 23.63 14.12 -3.30
C VAL A 699 22.77 14.55 -2.14
N VAL A 700 21.47 14.41 -2.29
CA VAL A 700 20.50 14.77 -1.25
C VAL A 700 19.82 13.49 -0.76
N VAL A 701 19.72 13.33 0.55
CA VAL A 701 19.32 12.06 1.18
C VAL A 701 18.25 12.33 2.22
N LYS A 702 17.16 11.58 2.14
CA LYS A 702 16.13 11.57 3.18
C LYS A 702 16.40 10.45 4.16
N LEU A 703 16.40 10.79 5.45
CA LEU A 703 16.62 9.87 6.56
C LEU A 703 15.39 9.79 7.45
N ALA A 704 15.18 8.64 8.06
CA ALA A 704 14.17 8.44 9.10
C ALA A 704 14.78 7.71 10.28
N GLY A 705 14.50 8.20 11.49
CA GLY A 705 14.88 7.57 12.74
C GLY A 705 13.76 6.74 13.35
N THR A 706 14.08 5.93 14.36
CA THR A 706 13.06 5.41 15.28
C THR A 706 12.29 6.57 15.93
N ARG A 707 11.02 6.35 16.30
CA ARG A 707 10.09 7.43 16.69
C ARG A 707 10.56 8.31 17.85
N ASP A 708 11.49 7.84 18.67
CA ASP A 708 12.04 8.61 19.81
C ASP A 708 13.42 9.19 19.55
N LEU A 709 13.95 9.00 18.34
CA LEU A 709 15.23 9.55 17.96
C LEU A 709 15.15 11.07 18.04
N ASN A 710 15.90 11.62 18.97
CA ASN A 710 16.05 13.05 19.19
C ASN A 710 17.52 13.40 19.33
N GLY A 711 17.91 14.57 18.84
CA GLY A 711 19.29 15.04 18.89
C GLY A 711 19.98 14.94 17.54
N THR A 712 21.29 15.18 17.55
CA THR A 712 22.10 15.32 16.34
C THR A 712 23.08 14.16 16.21
N PHE A 713 23.04 13.50 15.05
CA PHE A 713 23.85 12.34 14.73
C PHE A 713 24.75 12.64 13.54
N SER A 714 26.00 12.20 13.57
CA SER A 714 26.89 12.30 12.41
C SER A 714 26.59 11.15 11.45
N VAL A 715 26.33 11.45 10.18
CA VAL A 715 25.92 10.49 9.15
C VAL A 715 26.88 10.58 7.96
N ARG A 716 27.17 9.45 7.30
CA ARG A 716 27.98 9.40 6.07
C ARG A 716 27.67 8.18 5.20
N GLY A 717 27.94 8.27 3.91
CA GLY A 717 28.02 7.16 2.97
C GLY A 717 29.49 6.78 2.71
N VAL A 718 29.89 5.57 3.10
CA VAL A 718 31.24 5.03 2.86
C VAL A 718 31.24 4.20 1.59
N MET A 719 32.10 4.54 0.64
CA MET A 719 32.24 3.80 -0.62
C MET A 719 32.84 2.40 -0.38
N LEU A 720 32.19 1.38 -0.93
CA LEU A 720 32.66 -0.01 -0.83
C LEU A 720 33.65 -0.33 -1.94
N THR A 721 34.78 -0.96 -1.59
CA THR A 721 35.88 -1.30 -2.49
C THR A 721 35.55 -2.34 -3.58
N SER A 722 34.37 -2.97 -3.52
CA SER A 722 33.88 -3.92 -4.53
C SER A 722 33.32 -3.25 -5.79
N GLY A 723 33.19 -1.92 -5.81
CA GLY A 723 32.63 -1.15 -6.93
C GLY A 723 33.51 0.00 -7.42
N SER A 724 32.96 0.84 -8.29
CA SER A 724 33.65 2.00 -8.86
C SER A 724 33.88 3.10 -7.83
N ASN A 725 35.08 3.70 -7.82
CA ASN A 725 35.41 4.86 -6.97
C ASN A 725 35.11 6.21 -7.66
N LEU A 726 34.10 6.25 -8.54
CA LEU A 726 33.80 7.43 -9.35
C LEU A 726 33.33 8.62 -8.50
N LEU A 727 32.43 8.38 -7.53
CA LEU A 727 31.91 9.43 -6.64
C LEU A 727 32.65 9.55 -5.31
N GLY A 728 33.41 8.52 -4.91
CA GLY A 728 34.06 8.46 -3.60
C GLY A 728 33.07 8.33 -2.43
N SER A 729 33.58 8.36 -1.20
CA SER A 729 32.75 8.47 0.00
C SER A 729 32.18 9.88 0.13
N THR A 730 30.99 9.99 0.72
CA THR A 730 30.39 11.29 1.02
C THR A 730 31.13 11.99 2.16
N ALA A 731 30.95 13.31 2.28
CA ALA A 731 31.26 14.04 3.49
C ALA A 731 30.40 13.53 4.67
N THR A 732 30.90 13.74 5.89
CA THR A 732 30.11 13.50 7.11
C THR A 732 29.23 14.71 7.38
N VAL A 733 27.93 14.49 7.59
CA VAL A 733 26.92 15.52 7.81
C VAL A 733 26.27 15.33 9.18
N GLN A 734 25.86 16.43 9.81
CA GLN A 734 25.08 16.38 11.06
C GLN A 734 23.58 16.30 10.74
N ALA A 735 22.95 15.21 11.18
CA ALA A 735 21.53 14.95 11.02
C ALA A 735 20.82 15.17 12.35
N ALA A 736 20.01 16.23 12.44
CA ALA A 736 19.20 16.49 13.62
C ALA A 736 17.83 15.79 13.48
N PHE A 737 17.39 15.11 14.52
CA PHE A 737 16.09 14.44 14.58
C PHE A 737 15.23 15.01 15.71
N VAL A 738 13.94 15.10 15.43
CA VAL A 738 12.89 15.38 16.42
C VAL A 738 11.78 14.35 16.24
N ASN A 739 11.58 13.51 17.25
CA ASN A 739 10.61 12.42 17.24
C ASN A 739 10.76 11.48 16.02
N GLY A 740 12.00 11.06 15.71
CA GLY A 740 12.28 10.19 14.57
C GLY A 740 12.26 10.87 13.20
N ASN A 741 11.68 12.07 13.11
CA ASN A 741 11.68 12.84 11.88
C ASN A 741 12.97 13.65 11.77
N LEU A 742 13.57 13.62 10.59
CA LEU A 742 14.66 14.51 10.25
C LEU A 742 14.19 15.97 10.34
N VAL A 743 15.01 16.83 10.93
CA VAL A 743 14.78 18.29 10.94
C VAL A 743 15.18 18.84 9.57
N GLY A 744 14.16 19.09 8.75
CA GLY A 744 14.30 19.40 7.32
C GLY A 744 13.85 18.22 6.45
N GLU A 745 13.51 18.48 5.20
CA GLU A 745 12.99 17.42 4.32
C GLU A 745 14.06 16.43 3.88
N MET A 746 15.27 16.91 3.60
CA MET A 746 16.42 16.09 3.20
C MET A 746 17.75 16.73 3.63
N LEU A 747 18.81 15.92 3.72
CA LEU A 747 20.17 16.36 4.00
C LEU A 747 21.04 16.28 2.75
N MET A 748 21.89 17.29 2.56
CA MET A 748 22.84 17.32 1.46
C MET A 748 24.20 16.77 1.90
N PHE A 749 24.74 15.87 1.08
CA PHE A 749 26.01 15.20 1.27
C PHE A 749 26.96 15.56 0.12
N GLU A 750 28.00 16.35 0.40
CA GLU A 750 29.04 16.64 -0.58
C GLU A 750 29.87 15.39 -0.92
N LEU A 751 30.43 15.35 -2.12
CA LEU A 751 31.26 14.26 -2.64
C LEU A 751 32.71 14.74 -2.83
N PRO A 752 33.47 14.97 -1.74
CA PRO A 752 34.76 15.68 -1.81
C PRO A 752 35.87 14.90 -2.51
N ASN A 753 35.74 13.57 -2.61
CA ASN A 753 36.75 12.66 -3.17
C ASN A 753 36.34 12.08 -4.53
N HIS A 754 35.44 12.74 -5.24
CA HIS A 754 34.98 12.31 -6.56
C HIS A 754 36.12 12.32 -7.61
N ARG A 755 36.00 11.48 -8.64
CA ARG A 755 36.97 11.34 -9.74
C ARG A 755 36.35 11.61 -11.12
N MET A 756 35.17 12.23 -11.15
CA MET A 756 34.39 12.44 -12.38
C MET A 756 35.16 13.16 -13.50
N ASN A 757 35.99 14.16 -13.17
CA ASN A 757 36.79 14.90 -14.15
C ASN A 757 37.95 14.11 -14.79
N GLN A 758 38.33 12.96 -14.22
CA GLN A 758 39.45 12.12 -14.69
C GLN A 758 38.97 10.84 -15.36
N SER A 759 37.66 10.60 -15.37
CA SER A 759 37.10 9.29 -15.69
C SER A 759 36.76 9.06 -17.17
N GLY A 760 36.66 10.13 -17.96
CA GLY A 760 36.14 10.06 -19.33
C GLY A 760 34.67 9.64 -19.37
N ILE A 761 34.12 9.46 -20.56
CA ILE A 761 32.75 8.95 -20.73
C ILE A 761 32.69 7.50 -20.23
N GLN A 762 31.76 7.15 -19.35
CA GLN A 762 31.59 5.77 -18.89
C GLN A 762 30.24 5.54 -18.21
N LYS A 763 29.93 4.26 -17.98
CA LYS A 763 28.88 3.77 -17.09
C LYS A 763 29.54 2.96 -15.97
N GLU A 764 29.20 3.28 -14.73
CA GLU A 764 29.75 2.67 -13.53
C GLU A 764 28.67 2.30 -12.53
N GLN A 765 28.89 1.21 -11.80
CA GLN A 765 28.11 0.88 -10.60
C GLN A 765 28.89 1.33 -9.37
N ILE A 766 28.24 2.14 -8.53
CA ILE A 766 28.79 2.57 -7.25
C ILE A 766 27.99 1.94 -6.11
N GLN A 767 28.67 1.70 -4.99
CA GLN A 767 28.03 1.21 -3.78
C GLN A 767 28.46 2.03 -2.57
N TRP A 768 27.48 2.51 -1.80
CA TRP A 768 27.69 3.16 -0.52
C TRP A 768 27.12 2.33 0.61
N ARG A 769 27.95 2.01 1.61
CA ARG A 769 27.50 1.59 2.92
C ARG A 769 27.28 2.83 3.77
N TRP A 770 26.04 3.08 4.10
CA TRP A 770 25.67 4.23 4.90
C TRP A 770 25.73 3.90 6.38
N GLU A 771 26.31 4.83 7.13
CA GLU A 771 26.59 4.68 8.55
C GLU A 771 26.23 5.96 9.31
N TYR A 772 25.81 5.83 10.57
CA TYR A 772 25.71 6.94 11.51
C TYR A 772 26.55 6.64 12.75
N PHE A 773 27.07 7.70 13.37
CA PHE A 773 27.84 7.60 14.60
C PHE A 773 26.88 7.56 15.79
N ASP A 774 26.93 6.49 16.56
CA ASP A 774 26.24 6.39 17.84
C ASP A 774 27.14 6.89 18.96
N PRO A 775 26.85 8.05 19.59
CA PRO A 775 27.67 8.59 20.65
C PRO A 775 27.63 7.74 21.94
N ALA A 776 26.63 6.87 22.12
CA ALA A 776 26.53 6.02 23.31
C ALA A 776 27.49 4.83 23.25
N SER A 777 27.58 4.15 22.09
CA SER A 777 28.56 3.08 21.87
C SER A 777 29.94 3.59 21.45
N GLY A 778 30.04 4.83 20.95
CA GLY A 778 31.29 5.38 20.41
C GLY A 778 31.70 4.77 19.06
N THR A 779 30.76 4.17 18.33
CA THR A 779 31.03 3.44 17.09
C THR A 779 30.13 3.88 15.93
N TRP A 780 30.56 3.59 14.70
CA TRP A 780 29.74 3.78 13.50
C TRP A 780 28.85 2.56 13.29
N LEU A 781 27.53 2.78 13.29
CA LEU A 781 26.53 1.76 13.04
C LEU A 781 26.09 1.81 11.58
N THR A 782 26.04 0.65 10.93
CA THR A 782 25.60 0.54 9.53
C THR A 782 24.08 0.60 9.44
N MET A 783 23.57 1.45 8.55
CA MET A 783 22.15 1.54 8.22
C MET A 783 21.79 0.57 7.09
N ARG A 784 22.41 0.77 5.92
CA ARG A 784 22.12 0.03 4.69
C ARG A 784 23.22 0.23 3.65
N THR A 785 23.36 -0.71 2.73
CA THR A 785 24.14 -0.54 1.49
C THR A 785 23.21 -0.19 0.33
N THR A 786 23.55 0.87 -0.41
CA THR A 786 22.82 1.30 -1.61
C THR A 786 23.70 1.14 -2.85
N SER A 787 23.11 0.77 -3.99
CA SER A 787 23.82 0.61 -5.27
C SER A 787 23.20 1.54 -6.31
N HIS A 788 24.04 2.25 -7.07
CA HIS A 788 23.61 3.27 -8.02
C HIS A 788 24.36 3.15 -9.36
N THR A 789 23.65 3.37 -10.46
CA THR A 789 24.22 3.40 -11.81
C THR A 789 24.54 4.84 -12.18
N ILE A 790 25.80 5.15 -12.44
CA ILE A 790 26.25 6.50 -12.78
C ILE A 790 26.83 6.52 -14.19
N TYR A 791 26.38 7.47 -15.00
CA TYR A 791 26.96 7.80 -16.29
C TYR A 791 27.74 9.11 -16.21
N THR A 792 28.82 9.20 -16.99
CA THR A 792 29.53 10.46 -17.24
C THR A 792 29.52 10.77 -18.73
N ILE A 793 29.25 12.03 -19.08
CA ILE A 793 29.31 12.58 -20.45
C ILE A 793 30.25 13.77 -20.50
N LEU A 794 30.77 14.17 -21.68
CA LEU A 794 31.77 15.24 -21.78
C LEU A 794 31.26 16.57 -21.25
N GLY A 795 30.03 16.96 -21.61
CA GLY A 795 29.50 18.27 -21.28
C GLY A 795 27.98 18.34 -21.39
N SER A 796 27.47 19.58 -21.45
CA SER A 796 26.04 19.82 -21.63
C SER A 796 25.53 19.14 -22.89
N VAL A 797 24.36 18.54 -22.81
CA VAL A 797 23.72 17.95 -24.00
C VAL A 797 23.24 19.04 -24.95
N HIS A 798 23.31 18.76 -26.25
CA HIS A 798 22.93 19.69 -27.32
C HIS A 798 21.78 19.14 -28.15
N LEU A 799 21.13 20.00 -28.95
CA LEU A 799 19.97 19.61 -29.77
C LEU A 799 20.28 18.37 -30.63
N PRO A 800 19.37 17.39 -30.68
CA PRO A 800 17.98 17.48 -30.26
C PRO A 800 17.72 17.21 -28.76
N TRP A 801 18.77 16.92 -27.99
CA TRP A 801 18.67 16.64 -26.56
C TRP A 801 18.60 17.92 -25.73
N ARG A 802 17.82 17.88 -24.65
CA ARG A 802 17.62 18.98 -23.70
C ARG A 802 17.52 18.42 -22.29
N SER A 803 18.32 18.93 -21.37
CA SER A 803 18.03 18.80 -19.93
C SER A 803 17.08 19.92 -19.57
N SER A 804 15.84 19.60 -19.22
CA SER A 804 14.82 20.60 -18.89
C SER A 804 13.71 19.99 -18.04
N ASP A 805 13.30 20.76 -17.04
CA ASP A 805 12.11 20.53 -16.23
C ASP A 805 10.80 20.81 -16.99
N ASP A 806 10.87 21.45 -18.17
CA ASP A 806 9.68 21.76 -18.97
C ASP A 806 8.99 20.46 -19.44
N PRO A 807 7.75 20.19 -19.01
CA PRO A 807 7.00 19.01 -19.43
C PRO A 807 6.80 18.93 -20.94
N ALA A 808 6.78 20.06 -21.66
CA ALA A 808 6.66 20.12 -23.12
C ALA A 808 7.92 19.59 -23.82
N LEU A 809 9.06 19.56 -23.13
CA LEU A 809 10.36 19.13 -23.66
C LEU A 809 10.82 17.78 -23.08
N LYS A 810 9.96 17.11 -22.30
CA LYS A 810 10.26 15.83 -21.63
C LYS A 810 10.75 14.73 -22.57
N PHE A 811 10.40 14.80 -23.84
CA PHE A 811 10.83 13.82 -24.84
C PHE A 811 12.26 14.04 -25.31
N SER A 812 12.72 15.29 -25.33
CA SER A 812 14.10 15.67 -25.63
C SER A 812 15.08 15.38 -24.50
N ARG A 813 14.64 14.86 -23.35
CA ARG A 813 15.56 14.43 -22.29
C ARG A 813 16.48 13.32 -22.81
N PRO A 814 17.78 13.32 -22.47
CA PRO A 814 18.72 12.24 -22.81
C PRO A 814 18.21 10.84 -22.45
N TRP A 815 18.40 9.90 -23.37
CA TRP A 815 17.98 8.50 -23.21
C TRP A 815 19.14 7.63 -22.72
N THR A 816 18.93 6.89 -21.63
CA THR A 816 19.94 5.95 -21.13
C THR A 816 20.12 4.75 -22.03
N ASP A 817 19.08 4.31 -22.76
CA ASP A 817 19.22 3.21 -23.73
C ASP A 817 20.15 3.59 -24.89
N VAL A 818 20.16 4.87 -25.27
CA VAL A 818 21.11 5.41 -26.26
C VAL A 818 22.52 5.45 -25.66
N LEU A 819 22.68 5.97 -24.44
CA LEU A 819 23.97 5.97 -23.75
C LEU A 819 24.55 4.56 -23.62
N ASP A 820 23.74 3.56 -23.27
CA ASP A 820 24.16 2.16 -23.16
C ASP A 820 24.68 1.58 -24.48
N MET A 821 24.09 1.97 -25.60
CA MET A 821 24.55 1.58 -26.93
C MET A 821 25.85 2.28 -27.34
N LEU A 822 26.04 3.55 -26.95
CA LEU A 822 27.22 4.34 -27.33
C LEU A 822 28.46 4.01 -26.50
N ILE A 823 28.29 3.79 -25.19
CA ILE A 823 29.39 3.66 -24.22
C ILE A 823 30.46 2.63 -24.60
N PRO A 824 30.15 1.45 -25.14
CA PRO A 824 31.17 0.50 -25.59
C PRO A 824 32.21 1.08 -26.56
N TYR A 825 31.82 2.09 -27.35
CA TYR A 825 32.68 2.72 -28.36
C TYR A 825 33.38 3.99 -27.88
N VAL A 826 32.80 4.69 -26.90
CA VAL A 826 33.30 6.00 -26.44
C VAL A 826 33.88 5.98 -25.02
N ARG A 827 33.99 4.79 -24.41
CA ARG A 827 34.43 4.65 -23.03
C ARG A 827 35.82 5.24 -22.79
N GLY A 828 35.96 6.06 -21.75
CA GLY A 828 37.20 6.71 -21.34
C GLY A 828 37.61 7.92 -22.17
N LEU A 829 36.87 8.28 -23.22
CA LEU A 829 37.19 9.43 -24.05
C LEU A 829 36.92 10.75 -23.32
N LEU A 830 37.82 11.72 -23.53
CA LEU A 830 37.87 13.00 -22.80
C LEU A 830 37.76 14.24 -23.71
N THR A 831 37.80 14.07 -25.04
CA THR A 831 37.80 15.18 -25.99
C THR A 831 36.71 15.00 -27.03
N GLN A 832 36.15 16.12 -27.50
CA GLN A 832 35.15 16.11 -28.56
C GLN A 832 35.66 15.41 -29.83
N GLY A 833 36.89 15.70 -30.26
CA GLY A 833 37.48 15.06 -31.45
C GLY A 833 37.50 13.54 -31.35
N ALA A 834 38.01 12.99 -30.24
CA ALA A 834 38.06 11.55 -30.06
C ALA A 834 36.67 10.90 -30.03
N VAL A 835 35.68 11.57 -29.40
CA VAL A 835 34.28 11.10 -29.41
C VAL A 835 33.71 11.11 -30.82
N MET A 836 33.95 12.18 -31.59
CA MET A 836 33.49 12.25 -32.97
C MET A 836 34.10 11.15 -33.84
N ASP A 837 35.40 10.91 -33.72
CA ASP A 837 36.09 9.85 -34.46
C ASP A 837 35.49 8.48 -34.15
N ALA A 838 35.23 8.19 -32.87
CA ALA A 838 34.61 6.95 -32.42
C ALA A 838 33.15 6.81 -32.91
N ILE A 839 32.37 7.89 -32.92
CA ILE A 839 30.99 7.87 -33.42
C ILE A 839 30.95 7.64 -34.94
N VAL A 840 31.83 8.30 -35.71
CA VAL A 840 31.93 8.10 -37.16
C VAL A 840 32.35 6.67 -37.47
N ASP A 841 33.34 6.14 -36.76
CA ASP A 841 33.76 4.74 -36.87
C ASP A 841 32.63 3.76 -36.52
N MET A 842 31.95 3.98 -35.39
CA MET A 842 30.81 3.18 -34.94
C MET A 842 29.74 3.08 -36.02
N ILE A 843 29.30 4.24 -36.55
CA ILE A 843 28.25 4.28 -37.57
C ILE A 843 28.69 3.55 -38.84
N TYR A 844 29.89 3.85 -39.35
CA TYR A 844 30.36 3.29 -40.62
C TYR A 844 30.67 1.78 -40.52
N ASN A 845 31.42 1.36 -39.51
CA ASN A 845 32.01 0.02 -39.47
C ASN A 845 31.22 -0.98 -38.61
N HIS A 846 30.43 -0.53 -37.62
CA HIS A 846 29.88 -1.44 -36.59
C HIS A 846 28.35 -1.55 -36.57
N LEU A 847 27.62 -0.53 -37.06
CA LEU A 847 26.15 -0.55 -37.05
C LEU A 847 25.49 -1.37 -38.18
N GLY A 848 26.28 -1.92 -39.10
CA GLY A 848 25.82 -2.86 -40.13
C GLY A 848 24.87 -2.26 -41.18
N PHE A 849 25.07 -0.99 -41.53
CA PHE A 849 24.26 -0.28 -42.51
C PHE A 849 24.71 -0.50 -43.95
N VAL A 850 23.78 -0.33 -44.90
CA VAL A 850 24.06 -0.37 -46.35
C VAL A 850 23.57 0.92 -47.01
N TYR A 851 24.41 1.55 -47.82
CA TYR A 851 24.06 2.81 -48.49
C TYR A 851 22.99 2.63 -49.58
N ARG A 852 22.03 3.57 -49.63
CA ARG A 852 21.04 3.71 -50.71
C ARG A 852 20.87 5.19 -51.08
N GLY A 853 21.31 5.56 -52.29
CA GLY A 853 21.39 6.94 -52.76
C GLY A 853 20.09 7.57 -53.30
N ASN A 854 18.91 6.95 -53.16
CA ASN A 854 17.68 7.54 -53.67
C ASN A 854 17.14 8.61 -52.70
N ALA A 855 17.03 9.86 -53.18
CA ALA A 855 16.51 11.03 -52.47
C ALA A 855 15.06 10.92 -51.96
N SER A 856 14.36 9.80 -52.20
CA SER A 856 13.01 9.55 -51.68
C SER A 856 12.98 8.65 -50.43
N TRP A 857 14.12 8.13 -49.96
CA TRP A 857 14.19 7.13 -48.88
C TRP A 857 15.20 7.53 -47.79
N ALA A 858 14.72 8.12 -46.69
CA ALA A 858 15.44 8.23 -45.41
C ALA A 858 14.58 7.53 -44.34
N PRO A 859 14.87 6.27 -43.97
CA PRO A 859 13.96 5.49 -43.13
C PRO A 859 13.84 6.04 -41.71
N PHE A 860 14.80 6.85 -41.25
CA PHE A 860 14.82 7.39 -39.90
C PHE A 860 14.58 8.90 -39.85
N ILE A 861 14.23 9.54 -40.98
CA ILE A 861 14.01 11.00 -41.03
C ILE A 861 12.76 11.36 -41.83
N ASP A 862 11.88 12.17 -41.25
CA ASP A 862 10.81 12.83 -41.99
C ASP A 862 11.33 14.04 -42.77
N ARG A 863 11.14 14.01 -44.09
CA ARG A 863 11.54 15.08 -45.02
C ARG A 863 10.44 16.14 -45.22
N ALA A 864 9.23 15.91 -44.72
CA ALA A 864 8.08 16.80 -44.92
C ALA A 864 8.11 18.05 -44.02
N THR A 865 8.99 18.10 -43.02
CA THR A 865 9.07 19.21 -42.05
C THR A 865 10.40 19.98 -42.18
N PRO A 866 10.39 21.32 -41.96
CA PRO A 866 11.61 22.15 -42.01
C PRO A 866 12.70 21.76 -41.00
N SER A 867 12.36 20.97 -39.98
CA SER A 867 13.17 20.68 -38.79
C SER A 867 13.78 19.27 -38.75
N GLN A 868 13.82 18.54 -39.87
CA GLN A 868 14.44 17.20 -40.01
C GLN A 868 14.16 16.29 -38.80
N MET A 869 12.93 15.78 -38.71
CA MET A 869 12.52 14.97 -37.54
C MET A 869 13.13 13.57 -37.60
N PHE A 870 13.92 13.21 -36.58
CA PHE A 870 14.60 11.91 -36.45
C PHE A 870 13.75 10.91 -35.64
N PHE A 871 13.43 9.77 -36.25
CA PHE A 871 12.66 8.67 -35.66
C PHE A 871 13.57 7.74 -34.84
N ILE A 872 13.97 8.21 -33.65
CA ILE A 872 14.93 7.49 -32.81
C ILE A 872 14.42 6.12 -32.33
N HIS A 873 13.10 5.97 -32.09
CA HIS A 873 12.52 4.68 -31.72
C HIS A 873 12.70 3.65 -32.83
N ASP A 874 12.37 4.03 -34.07
CA ASP A 874 12.51 3.18 -35.26
C ASP A 874 13.98 2.80 -35.50
N PHE A 875 14.90 3.73 -35.25
CA PHE A 875 16.32 3.41 -35.28
C PHE A 875 16.72 2.39 -34.22
N MET A 876 16.27 2.55 -32.97
CA MET A 876 16.65 1.65 -31.86
C MET A 876 16.09 0.24 -32.02
N THR A 877 15.01 0.06 -32.78
CA THR A 877 14.32 -1.21 -33.03
C THR A 877 14.63 -1.84 -34.39
N ARG A 878 15.49 -1.21 -35.20
CA ARG A 878 15.77 -1.62 -36.57
C ARG A 878 16.42 -3.02 -36.67
N PRO A 879 16.20 -3.75 -37.79
CA PRO A 879 16.96 -4.96 -38.10
C PRO A 879 18.39 -4.63 -38.57
N ALA A 880 19.31 -5.59 -38.39
CA ALA A 880 20.64 -5.53 -39.00
C ALA A 880 20.55 -5.49 -40.54
N GLY A 881 21.46 -4.76 -41.20
CA GLY A 881 21.42 -4.59 -42.66
C GLY A 881 20.44 -3.50 -43.14
N SER A 882 19.90 -2.69 -42.23
CA SER A 882 19.08 -1.53 -42.57
C SER A 882 19.79 -0.60 -43.56
N THR A 883 19.03 0.06 -44.42
CA THR A 883 19.59 0.98 -45.42
C THR A 883 19.64 2.41 -44.92
N VAL A 884 20.66 3.17 -45.32
CA VAL A 884 20.81 4.59 -44.95
C VAL A 884 21.24 5.43 -46.15
N ASN A 885 20.96 6.73 -46.12
CA ASN A 885 21.57 7.70 -47.03
C ASN A 885 22.49 8.67 -46.26
N CYS A 886 23.03 9.67 -46.97
CA CYS A 886 23.96 10.65 -46.39
C CYS A 886 23.35 11.49 -45.27
N GLN A 887 22.05 11.78 -45.36
CA GLN A 887 21.35 12.53 -44.33
C GLN A 887 21.10 11.72 -43.07
N ASP A 888 20.75 10.44 -43.19
CA ASP A 888 20.66 9.54 -42.03
C ASP A 888 22.02 9.48 -41.31
N CYS A 889 23.12 9.27 -42.05
CA CYS A 889 24.47 9.23 -41.47
C CYS A 889 24.83 10.53 -40.74
N ALA A 890 24.59 11.70 -41.34
CA ALA A 890 24.90 12.98 -40.72
C ALA A 890 24.05 13.25 -39.48
N THR A 891 22.76 12.96 -39.53
CA THR A 891 21.84 13.10 -38.40
C THR A 891 22.22 12.17 -37.25
N LEU A 892 22.48 10.89 -37.52
CA LEU A 892 22.93 9.92 -36.51
C LEU A 892 24.22 10.40 -35.83
N THR A 893 25.19 10.87 -36.63
CA THR A 893 26.45 11.41 -36.12
C THR A 893 26.20 12.56 -35.14
N VAL A 894 25.32 13.50 -35.49
CA VAL A 894 24.97 14.64 -34.61
C VAL A 894 24.18 14.21 -33.38
N VAL A 895 23.17 13.35 -33.52
CA VAL A 895 22.32 12.89 -32.41
C VAL A 895 23.16 12.16 -31.36
N PHE A 896 24.06 11.27 -31.78
CA PHE A 896 24.91 10.50 -30.85
C PHE A 896 26.06 11.31 -30.27
N ALA A 897 26.63 12.24 -31.03
CA ALA A 897 27.63 13.15 -30.48
C ALA A 897 27.02 14.10 -29.44
N ASN A 898 25.83 14.64 -29.72
CA ASN A 898 25.23 15.68 -28.91
C ASN A 898 24.66 15.19 -27.57
N ILE A 899 24.26 13.90 -27.46
CA ILE A 899 23.89 13.31 -26.16
C ILE A 899 25.11 13.14 -25.24
N LEU A 900 26.30 12.96 -25.83
CA LEU A 900 27.57 12.84 -25.11
C LEU A 900 28.20 14.21 -24.79
N GLY A 901 27.56 15.30 -25.23
CA GLY A 901 27.97 16.68 -24.97
C GLY A 901 28.95 17.27 -25.99
N CYS A 902 29.02 16.72 -27.20
CA CYS A 902 29.67 17.38 -28.33
C CYS A 902 28.68 18.38 -28.96
N ASP A 903 29.07 19.63 -29.24
CA ASP A 903 28.16 20.60 -29.87
C ASP A 903 28.28 20.52 -31.39
N MET A 904 27.50 19.62 -32.01
CA MET A 904 27.53 19.35 -33.46
C MET A 904 26.23 19.78 -34.15
N ARG A 905 26.31 20.00 -35.46
CA ARG A 905 25.15 20.28 -36.32
C ARG A 905 25.27 19.62 -37.69
N VAL A 906 24.14 19.44 -38.34
CA VAL A 906 24.07 18.95 -39.72
C VAL A 906 24.31 20.11 -40.69
N GLN A 907 25.14 19.86 -41.70
CA GLN A 907 25.56 20.82 -42.70
C GLN A 907 25.40 20.21 -44.09
N ALA A 908 24.67 20.89 -44.98
CA ALA A 908 24.57 20.46 -46.38
C ALA A 908 25.77 20.94 -47.19
N ILE A 909 26.12 20.16 -48.20
CA ILE A 909 27.03 20.46 -49.30
C ILE A 909 26.22 20.40 -50.58
N ALA A 910 26.16 21.49 -51.34
CA ALA A 910 25.41 21.56 -52.61
C ALA A 910 25.88 22.73 -53.49
N PRO A 911 25.59 22.71 -54.81
CA PRO A 911 25.98 23.78 -55.73
C PRO A 911 25.32 25.12 -55.43
N ASN A 912 25.97 26.22 -55.84
CA ASN A 912 25.41 27.57 -55.71
C ASN A 912 24.22 27.84 -56.63
N THR A 913 24.20 27.20 -57.80
CA THR A 913 23.26 27.46 -58.90
C THR A 913 22.11 26.45 -58.96
N GLY A 914 22.03 25.52 -58.01
CA GLY A 914 21.14 24.35 -58.07
C GLY A 914 21.68 23.24 -58.99
N GLY A 915 21.11 22.04 -58.89
CA GLY A 915 21.61 20.84 -59.57
C GLY A 915 22.54 20.00 -58.67
N ALA A 916 23.41 19.20 -59.30
CA ALA A 916 24.34 18.29 -58.62
C ALA A 916 25.79 18.70 -58.80
N TYR A 917 26.68 18.28 -57.88
CA TYR A 917 28.13 18.37 -58.06
C TYR A 917 28.73 16.99 -58.36
N ARG A 918 29.77 16.97 -59.20
CA ARG A 918 30.43 15.75 -59.65
C ARG A 918 31.40 15.20 -58.61
N THR A 919 31.33 13.90 -58.39
CA THR A 919 32.10 13.20 -57.36
C THR A 919 33.18 12.30 -57.95
N GLY A 920 34.24 12.10 -57.17
CA GLY A 920 35.24 11.07 -57.41
C GLY A 920 34.73 9.68 -57.03
N ARG A 921 35.61 8.68 -57.03
CA ARG A 921 35.29 7.36 -56.48
C ARG A 921 35.38 7.41 -54.96
N VAL A 922 34.40 6.82 -54.29
CA VAL A 922 34.36 6.69 -52.83
C VAL A 922 33.98 5.26 -52.45
N LEU A 923 34.18 4.90 -51.18
CA LEU A 923 33.60 3.70 -50.58
C LEU A 923 32.40 4.11 -49.74
N LEU A 924 31.20 3.73 -50.15
CA LEU A 924 29.99 4.02 -49.40
C LEU A 924 29.82 3.03 -48.24
N ILE A 925 29.15 3.44 -47.17
CA ILE A 925 28.85 2.60 -46.01
C ILE A 925 28.16 1.29 -46.42
N GLY A 926 28.67 0.17 -45.91
CA GLY A 926 28.20 -1.18 -46.27
C GLY A 926 28.57 -1.66 -47.68
N GLU A 927 29.29 -0.86 -48.47
CA GLU A 927 29.81 -1.25 -49.78
C GLU A 927 31.30 -1.61 -49.70
N GLY A 928 31.70 -2.68 -50.40
CA GLY A 928 33.07 -3.21 -50.38
C GLY A 928 33.96 -2.80 -51.56
N ALA A 929 33.50 -1.88 -52.42
CA ALA A 929 34.21 -1.52 -53.65
C ALA A 929 34.12 -0.03 -53.97
N TRP A 930 35.20 0.53 -54.51
CA TRP A 930 35.26 1.93 -54.95
C TRP A 930 34.31 2.17 -56.12
N ARG A 931 33.39 3.11 -55.97
CA ARG A 931 32.37 3.42 -56.97
C ARG A 931 32.12 4.91 -57.09
N TYR A 932 31.54 5.29 -58.23
CA TYR A 932 31.00 6.62 -58.43
C TYR A 932 29.58 6.67 -57.85
N PRO A 933 29.32 7.52 -56.83
CA PRO A 933 27.99 7.69 -56.26
C PRO A 933 26.94 8.04 -57.33
N ASN A 934 25.76 7.42 -57.23
CA ASN A 934 24.58 7.69 -58.07
C ASN A 934 24.83 7.63 -59.61
N SER A 935 25.85 6.91 -60.09
CA SER A 935 26.12 6.78 -61.53
C SER A 935 25.66 5.42 -62.09
N GLU A 936 24.88 5.43 -63.16
CA GLU A 936 24.55 4.22 -63.95
C GLU A 936 25.63 3.87 -65.00
N HIS A 937 26.67 4.70 -65.15
CA HIS A 937 27.70 4.59 -66.20
C HIS A 937 29.13 4.79 -65.65
N SER A 938 30.15 4.53 -66.46
CA SER A 938 31.59 4.60 -66.10
C SER A 938 32.18 6.02 -65.95
N GLY A 939 31.34 7.05 -65.83
CA GLY A 939 31.74 8.46 -65.66
C GLY A 939 31.71 8.93 -64.19
N PRO A 940 32.19 10.16 -63.90
CA PRO A 940 32.16 10.72 -62.55
C PRO A 940 30.72 10.77 -62.01
N GLY A 941 30.59 10.34 -60.75
CA GLY A 941 29.32 10.27 -60.03
C GLY A 941 28.77 11.65 -59.71
N PHE A 942 27.67 11.70 -58.97
CA PHE A 942 27.13 12.97 -58.52
C PHE A 942 26.38 12.87 -57.18
N PHE A 943 26.34 14.00 -56.48
CA PHE A 943 25.40 14.25 -55.39
C PHE A 943 24.59 15.50 -55.71
N ASP A 944 23.26 15.38 -55.67
CA ASP A 944 22.36 16.56 -55.69
C ASP A 944 22.60 17.45 -54.47
N TYR A 945 22.90 16.79 -53.36
CA TYR A 945 23.35 17.35 -52.09
C TYR A 945 24.01 16.23 -51.28
N HIS A 946 24.86 16.60 -50.34
CA HIS A 946 25.42 15.67 -49.35
C HIS A 946 25.36 16.30 -47.97
N PHE A 947 25.04 15.50 -46.96
CA PHE A 947 24.97 15.98 -45.58
C PHE A 947 26.14 15.44 -44.78
N VAL A 948 26.73 16.32 -43.97
CA VAL A 948 27.84 16.00 -43.08
C VAL A 948 27.62 16.61 -41.71
N ALA A 949 28.31 16.07 -40.70
CA ALA A 949 28.33 16.65 -39.36
C ALA A 949 29.51 17.63 -39.23
N VAL A 950 29.26 18.81 -38.65
CA VAL A 950 30.30 19.83 -38.39
C VAL A 950 30.12 20.41 -36.98
N PRO A 951 31.18 20.95 -36.36
CA PRO A 951 31.06 21.68 -35.10
C PRO A 951 30.07 22.84 -35.22
N ASN A 952 29.23 23.04 -34.20
CA ASN A 952 28.23 24.09 -34.19
C ASN A 952 28.83 25.45 -33.79
N ILE A 953 29.57 26.06 -34.70
CA ILE A 953 30.19 27.39 -34.48
C ILE A 953 29.24 28.50 -34.98
N PRO A 954 29.07 29.62 -34.24
CA PRO A 954 28.34 30.79 -34.72
C PRO A 954 29.00 31.42 -35.96
N GLY A 955 28.20 31.78 -36.97
CA GLY A 955 28.68 32.47 -38.18
C GLY A 955 28.71 31.60 -39.45
N PRO A 956 29.13 32.19 -40.59
CA PRO A 956 29.24 31.46 -41.85
C PRO A 956 30.34 30.41 -41.76
N VAL A 957 30.08 29.24 -42.35
CA VAL A 957 31.09 28.19 -42.54
C VAL A 957 32.14 28.65 -43.54
N ALA A 958 33.40 28.29 -43.31
CA ALA A 958 34.52 28.63 -44.18
C ALA A 958 35.35 27.40 -44.51
N ASN A 959 35.89 27.34 -45.74
CA ASN A 959 36.56 26.15 -46.28
C ASN A 959 37.69 25.63 -45.40
N LYS A 960 38.56 26.53 -44.93
CA LYS A 960 39.80 26.17 -44.24
C LYS A 960 39.65 25.90 -42.74
N THR A 961 38.50 26.22 -42.16
CA THR A 961 38.27 26.15 -40.70
C THR A 961 37.10 25.27 -40.30
N THR A 962 36.30 24.82 -41.26
CA THR A 962 35.20 23.90 -40.99
C THR A 962 35.71 22.48 -41.03
N TYR A 963 35.71 21.81 -39.87
CA TYR A 963 36.01 20.38 -39.77
C TYR A 963 34.78 19.54 -40.10
N VAL A 964 34.97 18.55 -40.96
CA VAL A 964 33.93 17.67 -41.49
C VAL A 964 34.07 16.29 -40.86
N TYR A 965 32.94 15.79 -40.39
CA TYR A 965 32.75 14.43 -39.91
C TYR A 965 31.70 13.74 -40.79
N ASP A 966 32.11 12.68 -41.47
CA ASP A 966 31.24 11.97 -42.40
C ASP A 966 31.32 10.45 -42.21
N ALA A 967 30.22 9.87 -41.74
CA ALA A 967 30.03 8.44 -41.57
C ALA A 967 29.39 7.75 -42.79
N CYS A 968 29.14 8.47 -43.88
CA CYS A 968 28.51 7.96 -45.09
C CYS A 968 29.49 7.24 -46.02
N LEU A 969 30.75 7.71 -46.07
CA LEU A 969 31.73 7.26 -47.05
C LEU A 969 33.17 7.32 -46.52
N LYS A 970 34.06 6.54 -47.15
CA LYS A 970 35.51 6.74 -47.10
C LYS A 970 35.99 7.33 -48.43
N PHE A 971 36.93 8.26 -48.36
CA PHE A 971 37.59 8.86 -49.52
C PHE A 971 39.04 8.35 -49.65
N ASN A 972 39.69 8.64 -50.77
CA ASN A 972 41.06 8.21 -51.02
C ASN A 972 42.06 9.23 -50.48
N ASP A 973 42.71 8.97 -49.34
CA ASP A 973 43.69 9.87 -48.70
C ASP A 973 45.08 9.83 -49.35
N SER A 974 45.13 9.63 -50.66
CA SER A 974 46.36 9.74 -51.46
C SER A 974 46.69 11.22 -51.73
N ILE A 975 47.96 11.51 -51.99
CA ILE A 975 48.40 12.82 -52.50
C ILE A 975 47.89 13.08 -53.94
N ASP A 976 47.43 12.04 -54.63
CA ASP A 976 46.63 12.13 -55.86
C ASP A 976 45.25 11.48 -55.63
N PRO A 977 44.25 12.26 -55.17
CA PRO A 977 42.93 11.71 -54.86
C PRO A 977 42.18 11.18 -56.08
N TRP A 978 42.61 11.54 -57.30
CA TRP A 978 41.93 11.20 -58.56
C TRP A 978 42.59 10.04 -59.31
N GLU A 979 43.49 9.31 -58.66
CA GLU A 979 44.12 8.13 -59.24
C GLU A 979 43.09 7.08 -59.69
N ALA A 980 43.41 6.36 -60.79
CA ALA A 980 42.46 5.45 -61.42
C ALA A 980 42.07 4.24 -60.54
N ASN A 981 42.94 3.84 -59.59
CA ASN A 981 42.75 2.69 -58.70
C ASN A 981 43.07 3.08 -57.26
N PRO A 982 42.14 3.73 -56.54
CA PRO A 982 42.38 4.19 -55.17
C PRO A 982 42.61 3.02 -54.21
N THR A 983 43.63 3.14 -53.35
CA THR A 983 44.00 2.09 -52.36
C THR A 983 44.05 2.56 -50.92
N ASN A 984 43.87 3.85 -50.63
CA ASN A 984 44.02 4.41 -49.28
C ASN A 984 42.70 4.93 -48.70
N PRO A 985 41.76 4.05 -48.28
CA PRO A 985 40.45 4.46 -47.81
C PRO A 985 40.51 5.08 -46.40
N GLN A 986 40.02 6.31 -46.27
CA GLN A 986 40.02 7.06 -45.02
C GLN A 986 38.63 7.61 -44.69
N LEU A 987 38.23 7.53 -43.42
CA LEU A 987 37.03 8.20 -42.91
C LEU A 987 37.31 9.69 -42.70
N ALA A 988 36.31 10.52 -42.99
CA ALA A 988 36.36 11.94 -42.62
C ALA A 988 36.11 12.07 -41.11
N CYS A 989 37.19 12.05 -40.34
CA CYS A 989 37.20 12.20 -38.89
C CYS A 989 37.90 13.52 -38.55
N GLY A 990 37.19 14.64 -38.70
CA GLY A 990 37.73 15.96 -38.37
C GLY A 990 38.72 16.49 -39.41
N VAL A 991 38.44 16.28 -40.70
CA VAL A 991 39.23 16.85 -41.81
C VAL A 991 38.69 18.23 -42.19
N VAL A 992 39.55 19.17 -42.59
CA VAL A 992 39.08 20.48 -43.06
C VAL A 992 38.26 20.32 -44.34
N PHE A 993 37.21 21.12 -44.53
CA PHE A 993 36.35 21.02 -45.71
C PHE A 993 37.15 21.22 -47.00
N SER A 994 38.01 22.23 -47.05
CA SER A 994 38.89 22.48 -48.18
C SER A 994 40.09 23.35 -47.82
N GLN A 995 41.22 23.13 -48.49
CA GLN A 995 42.40 23.99 -48.39
C GLN A 995 42.42 25.16 -49.40
N TYR A 996 41.46 25.20 -50.32
CA TYR A 996 41.32 26.18 -51.39
C TYR A 996 40.13 27.14 -51.16
N PRO A 997 40.09 28.32 -51.82
CA PRO A 997 38.91 29.19 -51.82
C PRO A 997 37.68 28.52 -52.48
N ASP A 998 36.53 29.19 -52.48
CA ASP A 998 35.27 28.64 -53.02
C ASP A 998 35.34 28.33 -54.52
N PHE A 999 36.10 29.11 -55.28
CA PHE A 999 36.22 28.98 -56.74
C PHE A 999 37.70 28.94 -57.16
N PRO A 1000 38.41 27.83 -56.88
CA PRO A 1000 39.77 27.66 -57.38
C PRO A 1000 39.74 27.36 -58.89
N ALA A 1001 40.78 27.73 -59.63
CA ALA A 1001 40.91 27.33 -61.02
C ALA A 1001 41.06 25.81 -61.13
N THR A 1002 40.14 25.15 -61.83
CA THR A 1002 40.16 23.70 -62.08
C THR A 1002 40.72 23.38 -63.49
N PRO A 1003 41.40 22.23 -63.70
CA PRO A 1003 41.74 21.20 -62.71
C PRO A 1003 42.86 21.63 -61.76
N LEU A 1004 42.76 21.20 -60.50
CA LEU A 1004 43.80 21.36 -59.48
C LEU A 1004 45.02 20.50 -59.81
N GLN A 1005 46.21 21.02 -59.50
CA GLN A 1005 47.49 20.33 -59.70
C GLN A 1005 47.79 19.37 -58.53
N THR A 1006 48.25 18.16 -58.86
CA THR A 1006 48.78 17.18 -57.89
C THR A 1006 50.30 17.39 -57.68
N PRO A 1007 50.87 17.13 -56.49
CA PRO A 1007 50.23 16.51 -55.33
C PRO A 1007 49.39 17.47 -54.49
N ILE A 1008 48.26 16.98 -53.99
CA ILE A 1008 47.45 17.66 -52.98
C ILE A 1008 48.10 17.41 -51.61
N ILE A 1009 48.59 18.47 -50.98
CA ILE A 1009 49.30 18.38 -49.69
C ILE A 1009 48.29 18.56 -48.56
N GLY A 1010 48.27 17.61 -47.61
CA GLY A 1010 47.32 17.61 -46.49
C GLY A 1010 45.97 16.97 -46.84
N ASN A 1011 45.20 16.67 -45.80
CA ASN A 1011 43.92 15.97 -45.92
C ASN A 1011 42.76 16.97 -45.91
N SER A 1012 41.96 16.99 -46.98
CA SER A 1012 40.87 17.94 -47.20
C SER A 1012 39.67 17.24 -47.81
N TYR A 1013 38.48 17.48 -47.25
CA TYR A 1013 37.29 16.70 -47.61
C TYR A 1013 36.88 16.87 -49.08
N ARG A 1014 36.80 18.10 -49.57
CA ARG A 1014 36.29 18.41 -50.91
C ARG A 1014 37.19 17.86 -52.01
N GLU A 1015 38.48 18.13 -51.93
CA GLU A 1015 39.45 17.72 -52.94
C GLU A 1015 39.53 16.20 -53.07
N HIS A 1016 39.28 15.48 -51.98
CA HIS A 1016 39.35 14.02 -51.94
C HIS A 1016 38.04 13.30 -52.24
N THR A 1017 36.92 14.02 -52.29
CA THR A 1017 35.58 13.45 -52.57
C THR A 1017 35.01 13.87 -53.93
N CYS A 1018 35.46 14.99 -54.49
CA CYS A 1018 34.90 15.58 -55.70
C CYS A 1018 35.72 15.25 -56.96
N ALA A 1019 35.08 15.31 -58.13
CA ALA A 1019 35.79 15.22 -59.41
C ALA A 1019 36.63 16.48 -59.65
N ASN A 1020 37.85 16.33 -60.21
CA ASN A 1020 38.77 17.44 -60.52
C ASN A 1020 38.33 18.28 -61.73
N THR A 1021 37.14 18.84 -61.65
CA THR A 1021 36.47 19.56 -62.74
C THR A 1021 35.69 20.73 -62.16
N GLN A 1022 35.35 21.71 -62.99
CA GLN A 1022 34.43 22.80 -62.64
C GLN A 1022 33.12 22.26 -62.06
N ASP A 1023 32.51 21.25 -62.70
CA ASP A 1023 31.26 20.65 -62.21
C ASP A 1023 31.39 19.88 -60.89
N GLY A 1024 32.61 19.67 -60.38
CA GLY A 1024 32.91 18.96 -59.13
C GLY A 1024 33.38 19.89 -58.02
N ILE A 1025 34.65 20.33 -58.09
CA ILE A 1025 35.28 21.15 -57.04
C ILE A 1025 34.57 22.50 -56.85
N GLU A 1026 34.25 23.23 -57.94
CA GLU A 1026 33.64 24.57 -57.85
C GLU A 1026 32.16 24.50 -57.40
N ASN A 1027 31.49 23.37 -57.64
CA ASN A 1027 30.10 23.13 -57.23
C ASN A 1027 29.96 22.46 -55.85
N CYS A 1028 31.05 21.98 -55.25
CA CYS A 1028 31.04 21.43 -53.90
C CYS A 1028 31.25 22.54 -52.86
N VAL A 1029 30.13 23.12 -52.41
CA VAL A 1029 30.11 24.28 -51.51
C VAL A 1029 29.31 23.96 -50.25
N LEU A 1030 29.78 24.40 -49.08
CA LEU A 1030 29.02 24.30 -47.83
C LEU A 1030 27.82 25.25 -47.87
N LYS A 1031 26.64 24.72 -47.54
CA LYS A 1031 25.34 25.38 -47.73
C LYS A 1031 24.56 25.55 -46.42
N ASN A 1032 23.26 25.25 -46.44
CA ASN A 1032 22.34 25.52 -45.34
C ASN A 1032 22.72 24.68 -44.11
N ARG A 1033 22.59 25.33 -42.95
CA ARG A 1033 22.59 24.68 -41.64
C ARG A 1033 21.23 24.04 -41.41
N TYR A 1034 21.21 22.83 -40.87
CA TYR A 1034 20.00 22.15 -40.44
C TYR A 1034 20.01 21.88 -38.94
N VAL A 1035 18.85 22.04 -38.31
CA VAL A 1035 18.62 21.70 -36.90
C VAL A 1035 17.85 20.38 -36.88
N VAL A 1036 18.40 19.38 -36.19
CA VAL A 1036 17.75 18.10 -35.98
C VAL A 1036 16.75 18.25 -34.84
N SER A 1037 15.54 17.74 -35.04
CA SER A 1037 14.54 17.55 -33.98
C SER A 1037 14.26 16.06 -33.83
N LEU A 1038 13.87 15.63 -32.64
CA LEU A 1038 13.44 14.26 -32.43
C LEU A 1038 11.94 14.16 -32.67
N TRP A 1039 11.53 13.11 -33.38
CA TRP A 1039 10.13 12.75 -33.48
C TRP A 1039 9.75 11.82 -32.34
N TYR A 1040 8.53 12.01 -31.83
CA TYR A 1040 7.94 11.13 -30.84
C TYR A 1040 6.50 10.89 -31.24
N GLN A 1041 6.02 9.64 -31.13
CA GLN A 1041 4.59 9.39 -31.14
C GLN A 1041 4.02 9.97 -29.85
N GLU A 1042 3.33 11.10 -29.94
CA GLU A 1042 2.23 11.33 -29.00
C GLU A 1042 1.20 10.26 -29.29
N ASN A 1043 0.94 9.38 -28.31
CA ASN A 1043 0.06 8.23 -28.45
C ASN A 1043 -1.23 8.58 -29.20
N VAL A 1044 -1.41 7.90 -30.33
CA VAL A 1044 -2.70 7.32 -30.73
C VAL A 1044 -3.06 6.20 -29.75
#